data_AF-A0A3M7NNI6-F1
#
_entry.id   AF-A0A3M7NNI6-F1
#
_cell.length_a   1.000
_cell.length_b   1.000
_cell.length_c   1.000
_cell.angle_alpha   90.00
_cell.angle_beta   90.00
_cell.angle_gamma   90.00
#
_symmetry.space_group_name_H-M   'P 1'
#
loop_
_entity.id
_entity.type
_entity.pdbx_description
1 polymer ?
#
loop_
_entity_poly.entity_id
_entity_poly.type
_entity_poly.pdbx_seq_one_letter_code
_entity_poly.pdbx_strand_id
1 'polypeptide(L)'
;MPSLRVLHLPDMIFGGRRLPTAFFSATPTRPLTTGLSSCLDRDTATMPVVKGGVWTNIEDEILKASVSKYGLNQWARVSSLLARKTAKQCKARWTEWLDPGIRKVEWSKEEDEKLLHLAKLMPTQWRTIAPIVGRTATQCLERYQRLLDEAEARENDELGLGGPTGGETAAPTGDDVRKLRPGELDPDPESKPARPDTIDLDEDEKEMLSEARARLANTQGKKAKRKARERQLEESRRLAVLQKRRELKNAGINIKINMRKQGEMDYNADIPFEKAPAPGFYDTVEEQEHNEKEREAFDPRKQQLARKRQGNAEDKDDSKRQKQDKASSAAAAAARAGQMQRMREAEQQSRRRALNLPAPQVSDAELEDIVKMGMAGDKAVKASADGGAVDGQGLVSQYANKVVATPIRTPRAPAQEDHIANSIRDIKALTEVQSSLLGGENTPLHEGAGSTGFDGVAPRRNQITTPNPMATPFRQTNGVNGVGATPLRTPRDNYTLNTQNQLVSQTPVEARRAENMHRQMLRAKLASLPKPKATEWELEELPTETAESSTSVGPGQAEDQEEIDARARALREAEAAAEFKRQSTVYQRGLPRPKTVDYESLANRVADIADPIEATIAAEMALLLANDAKKFPLPGSKIIGKPAPLPSLEDEWVAKARAELDSECNEEGRRAFQYSLDTHWKHTDAASDLPLANPDNTAVEEYRRLFTSANGQLLATAQAGNKLEKELSKLQGGYLARSKGLRKKIDERFSEIEDRRDKLSSFQALQISEQAALSARLERLRGDAERVMRREREMQEDYRAAKDEWTLLLE
;
A
#
# COMPACT_ATOMS: atom_id res chain seq x y z
N MET A 1 -68.43 -33.20 -8.28
CA MET A 1 -67.54 -34.35 -8.48
C MET A 1 -66.24 -33.92 -9.17
N PRO A 2 -65.24 -33.52 -8.37
CA PRO A 2 -65.03 -32.07 -8.32
C PRO A 2 -63.64 -31.57 -7.91
N SER A 3 -63.33 -30.32 -8.27
CA SER A 3 -62.67 -29.35 -7.39
C SER A 3 -61.20 -29.64 -7.02
N LEU A 4 -60.33 -28.64 -7.19
CA LEU A 4 -59.35 -28.36 -6.13
C LEU A 4 -60.21 -28.11 -4.89
N ARG A 5 -60.44 -29.20 -4.15
CA ARG A 5 -61.40 -29.30 -3.07
C ARG A 5 -60.66 -28.76 -1.87
N VAL A 6 -60.89 -27.46 -1.68
CA VAL A 6 -61.00 -26.82 -0.38
C VAL A 6 -61.37 -27.84 0.71
N LEU A 7 -60.51 -27.98 1.71
CA LEU A 7 -60.83 -28.36 3.09
C LEU A 7 -60.19 -27.20 3.90
N HIS A 8 -60.86 -26.12 4.33
CA HIS A 8 -62.06 -25.97 5.14
C HIS A 8 -62.23 -27.06 6.20
N LEU A 9 -61.81 -26.74 7.43
CA LEU A 9 -62.66 -26.47 8.60
C LEU A 9 -61.79 -26.44 9.89
N PRO A 10 -62.21 -25.78 11.00
CA PRO A 10 -63.38 -24.93 11.16
C PRO A 10 -63.10 -23.55 11.78
N ASP A 11 -63.90 -22.57 11.36
CA ASP A 11 -64.29 -21.45 12.22
C ASP A 11 -65.16 -21.99 13.37
N MET A 12 -64.80 -21.65 14.60
CA MET A 12 -65.71 -21.48 15.74
C MET A 12 -65.33 -20.19 16.45
N ILE A 13 -66.04 -19.08 16.24
CA ILE A 13 -67.36 -18.68 16.80
C ILE A 13 -67.18 -17.76 18.01
N PHE A 14 -67.60 -16.51 17.80
CA PHE A 14 -68.20 -15.53 18.72
C PHE A 14 -67.38 -15.06 19.95
N GLY A 15 -67.38 -13.78 20.30
CA GLY A 15 -68.25 -12.69 19.87
C GLY A 15 -67.75 -11.37 20.45
N GLY A 16 -68.09 -10.29 19.77
CA GLY A 16 -67.75 -8.94 20.20
C GLY A 16 -68.47 -8.51 21.47
N ARG A 17 -67.97 -7.45 22.08
CA ARG A 17 -68.77 -6.34 22.58
C ARG A 17 -67.93 -5.07 22.67
N ARG A 18 -68.56 -4.00 22.19
CA ARG A 18 -68.13 -2.61 22.25
C ARG A 18 -68.25 -2.08 23.68
N LEU A 19 -67.22 -1.32 24.09
CA LEU A 19 -67.23 -0.06 24.88
C LEU A 19 -67.73 -0.15 26.35
N PRO A 20 -67.38 0.78 27.28
CA PRO A 20 -66.94 2.16 27.06
C PRO A 20 -65.80 2.71 27.95
N THR A 21 -65.32 3.88 27.52
CA THR A 21 -64.68 4.99 28.26
C THR A 21 -64.41 4.86 29.78
N ALA A 22 -63.17 5.15 30.18
CA ALA A 22 -62.89 5.97 31.36
C ALA A 22 -61.62 6.79 31.12
N PHE A 23 -61.78 8.10 31.25
CA PHE A 23 -60.74 9.11 31.39
C PHE A 23 -59.75 8.72 32.49
N PHE A 24 -58.44 8.90 32.26
CA PHE A 24 -57.56 9.43 33.30
C PHE A 24 -56.41 10.21 32.67
N SER A 25 -56.37 11.49 32.99
CA SER A 25 -55.32 12.44 32.62
C SER A 25 -54.04 12.11 33.38
N ALA A 26 -52.91 12.08 32.68
CA ALA A 26 -51.62 12.31 33.31
C ALA A 26 -50.75 13.17 32.39
N THR A 27 -50.67 14.44 32.77
CA THR A 27 -49.78 15.47 32.25
C THR A 27 -48.30 15.04 32.34
N PRO A 28 -47.44 15.34 31.34
CA PRO A 28 -46.01 15.36 31.55
C PRO A 28 -45.61 16.74 32.10
N THR A 29 -45.42 16.82 33.42
CA THR A 29 -44.79 17.96 34.07
C THR A 29 -43.32 18.07 33.65
N ARG A 30 -42.94 19.26 33.17
CA ARG A 30 -41.55 19.73 33.09
C ARG A 30 -40.86 19.56 34.44
N PRO A 31 -39.55 19.31 34.46
CA PRO A 31 -38.70 19.98 35.43
C PRO A 31 -37.77 20.97 34.74
N LEU A 32 -37.78 22.17 35.30
CA LEU A 32 -36.86 23.25 35.05
C LEU A 32 -35.45 22.87 35.50
N THR A 33 -34.52 23.50 34.80
CA THR A 33 -33.11 23.71 35.10
C THR A 33 -32.80 23.98 36.58
N THR A 34 -31.89 23.19 37.16
CA THR A 34 -30.88 23.67 38.11
C THR A 34 -29.62 22.82 37.90
N GLY A 35 -28.48 23.51 37.80
CA GLY A 35 -27.21 22.91 37.45
C GLY A 35 -26.67 21.99 38.52
N LEU A 36 -25.99 20.95 38.07
CA LEU A 36 -24.86 20.34 38.77
C LEU A 36 -23.96 19.73 37.70
N SER A 37 -22.82 20.38 37.55
CA SER A 37 -21.63 19.88 36.90
C SER A 37 -21.20 18.59 37.60
N SER A 38 -21.16 17.47 36.89
CA SER A 38 -20.38 16.30 37.28
C SER A 38 -19.88 15.54 36.04
N CYS A 39 -18.66 15.89 35.67
CA CYS A 39 -17.57 15.00 35.26
C CYS A 39 -17.95 13.58 34.81
N LEU A 40 -17.97 13.37 33.49
CA LEU A 40 -17.54 12.12 32.86
C LEU A 40 -16.50 12.47 31.80
N ASP A 41 -15.36 13.00 32.27
CA ASP A 41 -14.12 12.96 31.53
C ASP A 41 -13.65 11.49 31.49
N ARG A 42 -13.80 10.89 30.32
CA ARG A 42 -13.08 9.68 29.97
C ARG A 42 -11.66 10.12 29.64
N ASP A 43 -10.81 10.15 30.65
CA ASP A 43 -9.36 10.30 30.51
C ASP A 43 -8.80 9.08 29.77
N THR A 44 -8.92 9.08 28.43
CA THR A 44 -7.86 8.51 27.61
C THR A 44 -6.67 9.42 27.78
N ALA A 45 -5.60 8.94 28.40
CA ALA A 45 -4.35 9.66 28.57
C ALA A 45 -3.87 10.24 27.22
N THR A 46 -4.24 11.49 26.94
CA THR A 46 -3.65 12.28 25.86
C THR A 46 -2.22 12.54 26.30
N MET A 47 -1.27 11.74 25.78
CA MET A 47 0.13 12.15 25.79
C MET A 47 0.19 13.58 25.23
N PRO A 48 0.96 14.49 25.83
CA PRO A 48 1.17 15.82 25.26
C PRO A 48 1.83 15.61 23.89
N VAL A 49 1.04 15.64 22.83
CA VAL A 49 1.53 15.61 21.45
C VAL A 49 2.48 16.78 21.36
N VAL A 50 3.78 16.50 21.26
CA VAL A 50 4.79 17.53 21.01
C VAL A 50 4.43 18.15 19.66
N LYS A 51 3.81 19.34 19.70
CA LYS A 51 3.32 20.05 18.52
C LYS A 51 4.50 20.79 17.89
N GLY A 52 5.25 20.10 17.05
CA GLY A 52 6.41 20.68 16.37
C GLY A 52 7.24 19.62 15.66
N GLY A 53 8.11 20.08 14.78
CA GLY A 53 9.00 19.23 14.01
C GLY A 53 9.14 19.69 12.56
N VAL A 54 10.07 19.05 11.86
CA VAL A 54 10.34 19.28 10.44
C VAL A 54 9.09 19.06 9.59
N TRP A 55 8.93 19.87 8.56
CA TRP A 55 7.84 19.78 7.59
C TRP A 55 8.13 18.68 6.57
N THR A 56 7.15 17.80 6.32
CA THR A 56 7.23 16.80 5.23
C THR A 56 6.56 17.31 3.96
N ASN A 57 6.90 16.72 2.82
CA ASN A 57 6.30 17.10 1.55
C ASN A 57 4.79 16.80 1.50
N ILE A 58 4.35 15.70 2.13
CA ILE A 58 2.91 15.41 2.35
C ILE A 58 2.19 16.53 3.11
N GLU A 59 2.76 17.01 4.22
CA GLU A 59 2.15 18.09 5.00
C GLU A 59 2.04 19.39 4.18
N ASP A 60 3.08 19.73 3.41
CA ASP A 60 3.09 20.91 2.54
C ASP A 60 2.04 20.80 1.41
N GLU A 61 1.86 19.63 0.78
CA GLU A 61 0.83 19.44 -0.25
C GLU A 61 -0.59 19.48 0.31
N ILE A 62 -0.82 18.89 1.49
CA ILE A 62 -2.10 19.03 2.19
C ILE A 62 -2.36 20.49 2.55
N LEU A 63 -1.34 21.24 2.98
CA LEU A 63 -1.44 22.66 3.31
C LEU A 63 -1.82 23.48 2.07
N LYS A 64 -1.17 23.27 0.92
CA LYS A 64 -1.54 23.92 -0.36
C LYS A 64 -2.98 23.64 -0.76
N ALA A 65 -3.40 22.37 -0.73
CA ALA A 65 -4.76 21.99 -1.09
C ALA A 65 -5.80 22.58 -0.11
N SER A 66 -5.46 22.64 1.17
CA SER A 66 -6.32 23.22 2.21
C SER A 66 -6.46 24.73 2.08
N VAL A 67 -5.38 25.44 1.76
CA VAL A 67 -5.42 26.90 1.49
C VAL A 67 -6.23 27.19 0.23
N SER A 68 -6.11 26.36 -0.81
CA SER A 68 -6.95 26.48 -2.02
C SER A 68 -8.45 26.35 -1.70
N LYS A 69 -8.85 25.46 -0.77
CA LYS A 69 -10.26 25.26 -0.39
C LYS A 69 -10.80 26.28 0.62
N TYR A 70 -10.02 26.60 1.66
CA TYR A 70 -10.50 27.39 2.82
C TYR A 70 -10.01 28.85 2.82
N GLY A 71 -9.03 29.18 1.98
CA GLY A 71 -8.41 30.50 1.90
C GLY A 71 -7.43 30.80 3.04
N LEU A 72 -6.84 32.00 3.00
CA LEU A 72 -5.77 32.46 3.89
C LEU A 72 -6.23 32.95 5.27
N ASN A 73 -7.53 32.92 5.56
CA ASN A 73 -8.08 33.47 6.81
C ASN A 73 -8.49 32.39 7.83
N GLN A 74 -8.58 31.12 7.42
CA GLN A 74 -9.12 30.02 8.24
C GLN A 74 -8.05 29.04 8.71
N TRP A 75 -6.95 29.52 9.28
CA TRP A 75 -5.80 28.69 9.69
C TRP A 75 -6.12 27.59 10.70
N ALA A 76 -7.08 27.82 11.61
CA ALA A 76 -7.52 26.79 12.56
C ALA A 76 -8.19 25.59 11.87
N ARG A 77 -8.91 25.84 10.76
CA ARG A 77 -9.52 24.80 9.96
C ARG A 77 -8.47 24.05 9.14
N VAL A 78 -7.49 24.77 8.61
CA VAL A 78 -6.35 24.19 7.88
C VAL A 78 -5.51 23.31 8.80
N SER A 79 -5.14 23.78 10.00
CA SER A 79 -4.37 22.96 10.96
C SER A 79 -5.13 21.74 11.46
N SER A 80 -6.47 21.76 11.46
CA SER A 80 -7.26 20.58 11.83
C SER A 80 -7.16 19.41 10.84
N LEU A 81 -6.57 19.62 9.66
CA LEU A 81 -6.24 18.56 8.69
C LEU A 81 -4.82 18.01 8.89
N LEU A 82 -3.99 18.68 9.68
CA LEU A 82 -2.59 18.33 9.93
C LEU A 82 -2.43 17.98 11.42
N ALA A 83 -2.36 16.70 11.77
CA ALA A 83 -2.45 16.24 13.15
C ALA A 83 -1.37 16.83 14.09
N ARG A 84 -0.16 17.05 13.59
CA ARG A 84 1.02 17.49 14.37
C ARG A 84 1.36 18.98 14.24
N LYS A 85 0.61 19.75 13.43
CA LYS A 85 0.92 21.16 13.15
C LYS A 85 -0.18 22.08 13.67
N THR A 86 0.21 23.20 14.27
CA THR A 86 -0.71 24.21 14.80
C THR A 86 -1.07 25.25 13.74
N ALA A 87 -2.16 26.00 13.97
CA ALA A 87 -2.59 27.09 13.10
C ALA A 87 -1.51 28.16 12.89
N LYS A 88 -0.72 28.47 13.93
CA LYS A 88 0.40 29.41 13.85
C LYS A 88 1.51 28.87 12.94
N GLN A 89 1.91 27.62 13.14
CA GLN A 89 2.93 26.94 12.32
C GLN A 89 2.49 26.86 10.85
N CYS A 90 1.22 26.52 10.57
CA CYS A 90 0.67 26.49 9.21
C CYS A 90 0.71 27.87 8.53
N LYS A 91 0.37 28.94 9.27
CA LYS A 91 0.43 30.31 8.76
C LYS A 91 1.87 30.73 8.49
N ALA A 92 2.79 30.49 9.42
CA ALA A 92 4.21 30.81 9.29
C ALA A 92 4.83 30.07 8.10
N ARG A 93 4.60 28.75 8.00
CA ARG A 93 5.03 27.92 6.85
C ARG A 93 4.52 28.46 5.52
N TRP A 94 3.27 28.91 5.47
CA TRP A 94 2.73 29.52 4.26
C TRP A 94 3.48 30.81 3.91
N THR A 95 3.59 31.75 4.84
CA THR A 95 4.19 33.07 4.60
C THR A 95 5.70 33.04 4.38
N GLU A 96 6.39 32.02 4.88
CA GLU A 96 7.85 31.92 4.80
C GLU A 96 8.34 30.98 3.71
N TRP A 97 7.55 29.98 3.31
CA TRP A 97 7.98 28.99 2.33
C TRP A 97 6.98 28.69 1.20
N LEU A 98 5.67 28.56 1.47
CA LEU A 98 4.74 28.01 0.45
C LEU A 98 4.04 29.04 -0.43
N ASP A 99 4.00 30.32 -0.02
CA ASP A 99 3.37 31.37 -0.80
C ASP A 99 4.04 31.50 -2.19
N PRO A 100 3.29 31.37 -3.31
CA PRO A 100 3.83 31.56 -4.65
C PRO A 100 4.50 32.92 -4.89
N GLY A 101 4.19 33.94 -4.06
CA GLY A 101 4.86 35.24 -4.11
C GLY A 101 6.32 35.22 -3.65
N ILE A 102 6.78 34.13 -3.01
CA ILE A 102 8.15 34.01 -2.49
C ILE A 102 9.10 33.52 -3.60
N ARG A 103 10.14 34.32 -3.87
CA ARG A 103 11.19 33.95 -4.82
C ARG A 103 12.15 32.97 -4.14
N LYS A 104 12.32 31.77 -4.72
CA LYS A 104 13.29 30.74 -4.28
C LYS A 104 14.46 30.54 -5.26
N VAL A 105 14.64 31.48 -6.17
CA VAL A 105 15.75 31.50 -7.13
C VAL A 105 17.00 32.01 -6.43
N GLU A 106 18.18 31.72 -6.98
CA GLU A 106 19.46 32.28 -6.53
C GLU A 106 19.43 33.82 -6.42
N TRP A 107 20.29 34.37 -5.57
CA TRP A 107 20.40 35.82 -5.33
C TRP A 107 21.09 36.50 -6.51
N SER A 108 20.53 37.61 -7.00
CA SER A 108 21.21 38.45 -7.98
C SER A 108 22.18 39.41 -7.28
N LYS A 109 23.21 39.86 -8.00
CA LYS A 109 24.17 40.86 -7.46
C LYS A 109 23.47 42.16 -7.05
N GLU A 110 22.49 42.61 -7.84
CA GLU A 110 21.66 43.78 -7.53
C GLU A 110 20.84 43.59 -6.23
N GLU A 111 20.33 42.38 -5.97
CA GLU A 111 19.61 42.05 -4.73
C GLU A 111 20.54 42.08 -3.52
N ASP A 112 21.77 41.56 -3.65
CA ASP A 112 22.78 41.57 -2.59
C ASP A 112 23.28 42.99 -2.28
N GLU A 113 23.54 43.82 -3.29
CA GLU A 113 23.91 45.23 -3.12
C GLU A 113 22.81 46.02 -2.40
N LYS A 114 21.55 45.83 -2.81
CA LYS A 114 20.38 46.44 -2.18
C LYS A 114 20.22 45.97 -0.73
N LEU A 115 20.43 44.67 -0.47
CA LEU A 115 20.36 44.09 0.87
C LEU A 115 21.42 44.71 1.80
N LEU A 116 22.67 44.82 1.35
CA LEU A 116 23.77 45.41 2.12
C LEU A 116 23.54 46.90 2.39
N HIS A 117 23.09 47.66 1.39
CA HIS A 117 22.76 49.07 1.54
C HIS A 117 21.65 49.30 2.59
N LEU A 118 20.56 48.51 2.52
CA LEU A 118 19.46 48.61 3.46
C LEU A 118 19.82 48.12 4.87
N ALA A 119 20.66 47.08 4.98
CA ALA A 119 21.16 46.59 6.28
C ALA A 119 22.06 47.62 6.96
N LYS A 120 22.83 48.41 6.19
CA LYS A 120 23.63 49.54 6.68
C LYS A 120 22.76 50.69 7.18
N LEU A 121 21.65 50.98 6.50
CA LEU A 121 20.72 52.06 6.87
C LEU A 121 19.79 51.69 8.04
N MET A 122 19.33 50.45 8.09
CA MET A 122 18.38 49.94 9.10
C MET A 122 18.94 48.68 9.78
N PRO A 123 19.78 48.82 10.81
CA PRO A 123 20.42 47.67 11.47
C PRO A 123 19.40 46.68 12.04
N THR A 124 19.53 45.39 11.73
CA THR A 124 18.74 44.26 12.27
C THR A 124 17.21 44.29 12.03
N GLN A 125 16.69 45.20 11.21
CA GLN A 125 15.26 45.34 10.93
C GLN A 125 14.78 44.50 9.73
N TRP A 126 15.01 43.18 9.80
CA TRP A 126 14.78 42.27 8.66
C TRP A 126 13.34 42.21 8.15
N ARG A 127 12.33 42.40 9.02
CA ARG A 127 10.92 42.45 8.61
C ARG A 127 10.58 43.69 7.78
N THR A 128 11.29 44.80 7.97
CA THR A 128 11.13 46.05 7.21
C THR A 128 11.91 45.98 5.89
N ILE A 129 13.09 45.36 5.91
CA ILE A 129 13.96 45.22 4.73
C ILE A 129 13.37 44.22 3.72
N ALA A 130 12.83 43.10 4.19
CA ALA A 130 12.34 42.00 3.35
C ALA A 130 11.34 42.42 2.25
N PRO A 131 10.27 43.19 2.53
CA PRO A 131 9.36 43.67 1.50
C PRO A 131 10.02 44.57 0.44
N ILE A 132 11.06 45.32 0.82
CA ILE A 132 11.77 46.24 -0.09
C ILE A 132 12.70 45.45 -1.03
N VAL A 133 13.33 44.38 -0.54
CA VAL A 133 14.19 43.48 -1.33
C VAL A 133 13.35 42.48 -2.15
N GLY A 134 12.12 42.17 -1.71
CA GLY A 134 11.23 41.21 -2.38
C GLY A 134 11.54 39.75 -2.05
N ARG A 135 12.11 39.49 -0.86
CA ARG A 135 12.44 38.16 -0.31
C ARG A 135 11.89 38.04 1.12
N THR A 136 11.95 36.87 1.74
CA THR A 136 11.49 36.71 3.13
C THR A 136 12.55 37.23 4.13
N ALA A 137 12.12 37.62 5.33
CA ALA A 137 13.02 38.15 6.36
C ALA A 137 14.11 37.14 6.77
N THR A 138 13.77 35.86 6.83
CA THR A 138 14.70 34.76 7.13
C THR A 138 15.73 34.57 6.01
N GLN A 139 15.29 34.58 4.74
CA GLN A 139 16.18 34.53 3.58
C GLN A 139 17.17 35.70 3.56
N CYS A 140 16.69 36.93 3.82
CA CYS A 140 17.53 38.13 3.88
C CYS A 140 18.59 38.03 4.98
N LEU A 141 18.22 37.56 6.17
CA LEU A 141 19.15 37.39 7.29
C LEU A 141 20.21 36.31 6.99
N GLU A 142 19.80 35.13 6.52
CA GLU A 142 20.72 34.03 6.18
C GLU A 142 21.70 34.45 5.08
N ARG A 143 21.21 35.15 4.05
CA ARG A 143 22.06 35.67 2.98
C ARG A 143 23.04 36.71 3.47
N TYR A 144 22.59 37.67 4.29
CA TYR A 144 23.45 38.70 4.85
C TYR A 144 24.57 38.10 5.71
N GLN A 145 24.25 37.13 6.57
CA GLN A 145 25.24 36.41 7.38
C GLN A 145 26.24 35.66 6.50
N ARG A 146 25.77 34.93 5.47
CA ARG A 146 26.66 34.27 4.51
C ARG A 146 27.60 35.24 3.78
N LEU A 147 27.12 36.43 3.42
CA LEU A 147 27.95 37.44 2.74
C LEU A 147 29.05 37.99 3.66
N LEU A 148 28.76 38.14 4.96
CA LEU A 148 29.76 38.52 5.96
C LEU A 148 30.78 37.39 6.18
N ASP A 149 30.32 36.16 6.35
CA ASP A 149 31.22 35.01 6.55
C ASP A 149 32.11 34.75 5.31
N GLU A 150 31.59 34.93 4.09
CA GLU A 150 32.39 34.82 2.84
C GLU A 150 33.47 35.91 2.76
N ALA A 151 33.16 37.13 3.23
CA ALA A 151 34.12 38.22 3.30
C ALA A 151 35.22 37.95 4.35
N GLU A 152 34.84 37.52 5.56
CA GLU A 152 35.79 37.16 6.62
C GLU A 152 36.66 35.96 6.22
N ALA A 153 36.09 34.96 5.55
CA ALA A 153 36.83 33.81 5.05
C ALA A 153 37.84 34.22 3.98
N ARG A 154 37.47 35.11 3.03
CA ARG A 154 38.41 35.64 2.03
C ARG A 154 39.52 36.47 2.67
N GLU A 155 39.20 37.34 3.63
CA GLU A 155 40.22 38.15 4.33
C GLU A 155 41.20 37.26 5.11
N ASN A 156 40.72 36.21 5.78
CA ASN A 156 41.58 35.26 6.51
C ASN A 156 42.45 34.38 5.59
N ASP A 157 41.95 34.02 4.41
CA ASP A 157 42.68 33.26 3.39
C ASP A 157 43.72 34.14 2.66
N GLU A 158 43.40 35.41 2.40
CA GLU A 158 44.31 36.41 1.82
C GLU A 158 45.44 36.81 2.77
N LEU A 159 45.18 36.84 4.09
CA LEU A 159 46.18 37.10 5.12
C LEU A 159 47.04 35.86 5.47
N GLY A 160 46.85 34.72 4.80
CA GLY A 160 47.63 33.49 5.00
C GLY A 160 47.52 32.89 6.40
N LEU A 161 46.50 33.27 7.17
CA LEU A 161 46.26 32.80 8.53
C LEU A 161 45.38 31.53 8.56
N GLY A 162 44.81 31.14 7.41
CA GLY A 162 44.11 29.87 7.22
C GLY A 162 45.08 28.69 7.21
N GLY A 163 45.07 27.89 8.28
CA GLY A 163 45.85 26.64 8.32
C GLY A 163 45.44 25.65 7.22
N PRO A 164 46.29 24.66 6.89
CA PRO A 164 46.03 23.70 5.82
C PRO A 164 44.67 23.02 6.02
N THR A 165 43.81 23.08 4.99
CA THR A 165 42.46 22.51 5.00
C THR A 165 42.50 21.02 5.36
N GLY A 166 42.22 20.68 6.62
CA GLY A 166 42.09 19.28 7.07
C GLY A 166 42.79 18.87 8.36
N GLY A 167 43.17 19.78 9.26
CA GLY A 167 43.64 19.43 10.61
C GLY A 167 42.55 19.65 11.69
N GLU A 168 42.43 18.73 12.64
CA GLU A 168 41.50 18.78 13.80
C GLU A 168 41.71 19.99 14.76
N THR A 169 42.60 20.92 14.41
CA THR A 169 42.96 22.12 15.16
C THR A 169 42.50 23.44 14.53
N ALA A 170 41.69 23.38 13.46
CA ALA A 170 41.07 24.58 12.89
C ALA A 170 40.09 25.21 13.90
N ALA A 171 40.16 26.52 14.09
CA ALA A 171 39.15 27.25 14.87
C ALA A 171 37.77 26.96 14.25
N PRO A 172 36.73 26.67 15.07
CA PRO A 172 35.40 26.39 14.55
C PRO A 172 34.96 27.53 13.63
N THR A 173 34.64 27.22 12.37
CA THR A 173 34.09 28.20 11.44
C THR A 173 32.81 28.78 12.06
N GLY A 174 32.47 30.04 11.79
CA GLY A 174 31.23 30.66 12.33
C GLY A 174 29.97 29.79 12.12
N ASP A 175 29.94 29.02 11.02
CA ASP A 175 28.92 28.02 10.72
C ASP A 175 28.89 26.80 11.66
N ASP A 176 30.03 26.36 12.21
CA ASP A 176 30.10 25.24 13.17
C ASP A 176 29.66 25.66 14.57
N VAL A 177 29.81 26.93 14.95
CA VAL A 177 29.32 27.47 16.23
C VAL A 177 27.80 27.68 16.21
N ARG A 178 27.22 27.94 15.02
CA ARG A 178 25.79 28.20 14.82
C ARG A 178 24.94 26.95 14.60
N LYS A 179 25.56 25.79 14.31
CA LYS A 179 24.84 24.52 14.23
C LYS A 179 24.28 24.16 15.61
N LEU A 180 22.98 23.84 15.64
CA LEU A 180 22.29 23.36 16.83
C LEU A 180 23.05 22.20 17.47
N ARG A 181 23.16 22.22 18.80
CA ARG A 181 23.79 21.11 19.52
C ARG A 181 22.95 19.84 19.31
N PRO A 182 23.57 18.65 19.23
CA PRO A 182 22.82 17.40 19.12
C PRO A 182 21.76 17.30 20.23
N GLY A 183 20.47 17.34 19.87
CA GLY A 183 19.32 17.29 20.78
C GLY A 183 18.52 18.60 20.95
N GLU A 184 18.99 19.72 20.38
CA GLU A 184 18.25 20.99 20.40
C GLU A 184 17.21 21.04 19.27
N LEU A 185 15.98 21.46 19.58
CA LEU A 185 14.93 21.67 18.57
C LEU A 185 15.21 22.97 17.81
N ASP A 186 15.09 22.90 16.49
CA ASP A 186 15.17 24.08 15.63
C ASP A 186 14.08 25.10 15.97
N PRO A 187 14.41 26.38 16.24
CA PRO A 187 13.42 27.42 16.54
C PRO A 187 12.49 27.76 15.38
N ASP A 188 12.99 27.74 14.14
CA ASP A 188 12.26 28.20 12.94
C ASP A 188 12.22 27.13 11.81
N PRO A 189 11.65 25.92 12.07
CA PRO A 189 11.58 24.84 11.08
C PRO A 189 10.72 25.16 9.86
N GLU A 190 9.85 26.18 9.94
CA GLU A 190 8.99 26.64 8.86
C GLU A 190 9.74 27.22 7.67
N SER A 191 10.96 27.73 7.88
CA SER A 191 11.79 28.34 6.85
C SER A 191 12.59 27.32 6.02
N LYS A 192 12.71 26.07 6.50
CA LYS A 192 13.56 25.03 5.89
C LYS A 192 12.85 24.23 4.79
N PRO A 193 13.57 23.67 3.82
CA PRO A 193 12.98 22.77 2.83
C PRO A 193 12.25 21.57 3.46
N ALA A 194 11.18 21.13 2.82
CA ALA A 194 10.44 19.96 3.27
C ALA A 194 11.28 18.67 3.13
N ARG A 195 11.14 17.77 4.09
CA ARG A 195 11.74 16.44 4.03
C ARG A 195 11.02 15.61 2.96
N PRO A 196 11.75 14.95 2.03
CA PRO A 196 11.14 14.04 1.06
C PRO A 196 10.37 12.91 1.72
N ASP A 197 9.29 12.49 1.07
CA ASP A 197 8.41 11.42 1.56
C ASP A 197 9.17 10.09 1.62
N THR A 198 8.94 9.29 2.67
CA THR A 198 9.50 7.94 2.77
C THR A 198 8.80 7.01 1.77
N ILE A 199 9.53 6.00 1.27
CA ILE A 199 8.96 5.01 0.34
C ILE A 199 7.82 4.23 1.01
N ASP A 200 8.06 3.84 2.26
CA ASP A 200 7.05 3.26 3.12
C ASP A 200 6.47 4.36 4.00
N LEU A 201 5.32 4.89 3.58
CA LEU A 201 4.56 5.86 4.38
C LEU A 201 4.01 5.18 5.62
N ASP A 202 4.17 5.83 6.77
CA ASP A 202 3.64 5.36 8.04
C ASP A 202 2.09 5.42 8.04
N GLU A 203 1.46 4.71 8.97
CA GLU A 203 0.00 4.68 9.11
C GLU A 203 -0.58 6.08 9.36
N ASP A 204 0.09 6.88 10.19
CA ASP A 204 -0.28 8.27 10.49
C ASP A 204 -0.33 9.15 9.22
N GLU A 205 0.65 9.02 8.33
CA GLU A 205 0.72 9.82 7.10
C GLU A 205 -0.33 9.38 6.07
N LYS A 206 -0.57 8.07 5.97
CA LYS A 206 -1.64 7.50 5.14
C LYS A 206 -3.02 7.91 5.64
N GLU A 207 -3.24 7.85 6.95
CA GLU A 207 -4.50 8.26 7.57
C GLU A 207 -4.73 9.76 7.34
N MET A 208 -3.71 10.59 7.58
CA MET A 208 -3.74 12.03 7.33
C MET A 208 -4.09 12.37 5.87
N LEU A 209 -3.49 11.69 4.90
CA LEU A 209 -3.82 11.85 3.48
C LEU A 209 -5.26 11.42 3.17
N SER A 210 -5.72 10.30 3.73
CA SER A 210 -7.08 9.81 3.51
C SER A 210 -8.14 10.74 4.11
N GLU A 211 -7.86 11.29 5.30
CA GLU A 211 -8.71 12.26 5.97
C GLU A 211 -8.76 13.57 5.20
N ALA A 212 -7.60 14.07 4.77
CA ALA A 212 -7.52 15.28 3.94
C ALA A 212 -8.35 15.13 2.66
N ARG A 213 -8.21 14.01 1.93
CA ARG A 213 -9.02 13.72 0.73
C ARG A 213 -10.52 13.71 1.04
N ALA A 214 -10.94 13.04 2.11
CA ALA A 214 -12.35 12.96 2.49
C ALA A 214 -12.92 14.34 2.87
N ARG A 215 -12.16 15.14 3.62
CA ARG A 215 -12.56 16.51 4.03
C ARG A 215 -12.58 17.47 2.85
N LEU A 216 -11.63 17.38 1.91
CA LEU A 216 -11.59 18.21 0.72
C LEU A 216 -12.73 17.87 -0.26
N ALA A 217 -13.08 16.59 -0.43
CA ALA A 217 -14.22 16.18 -1.25
C ALA A 217 -15.58 16.59 -0.67
N ASN A 218 -15.70 16.66 0.66
CA ASN A 218 -16.96 16.98 1.30
C ASN A 218 -17.29 18.49 1.24
N THR A 219 -18.39 18.84 0.58
CA THR A 219 -18.99 20.19 0.57
C THR A 219 -20.33 20.24 1.31
N GLN A 220 -20.91 19.08 1.64
CA GLN A 220 -22.24 18.98 2.22
C GLN A 220 -22.24 18.99 3.75
N GLY A 221 -23.08 19.84 4.33
CA GLY A 221 -23.33 19.88 5.76
C GLY A 221 -24.23 18.75 6.28
N LYS A 222 -24.42 18.68 7.60
CA LYS A 222 -25.23 17.63 8.28
C LYS A 222 -26.67 17.58 7.76
N LYS A 223 -27.31 18.74 7.52
CA LYS A 223 -28.70 18.84 7.02
C LYS A 223 -28.85 18.28 5.61
N ALA A 224 -27.93 18.62 4.71
CA ALA A 224 -27.92 18.11 3.34
C ALA A 224 -27.75 16.59 3.32
N LYS A 225 -26.76 16.06 4.07
CA LYS A 225 -26.54 14.60 4.18
C LYS A 225 -27.74 13.88 4.80
N ARG A 226 -28.36 14.45 5.85
CA ARG A 226 -29.58 13.89 6.46
C ARG A 226 -30.73 13.85 5.45
N LYS A 227 -30.99 14.96 4.75
CA LYS A 227 -32.06 15.06 3.76
C LYS A 227 -31.84 14.14 2.55
N ALA A 228 -30.58 13.93 2.14
CA ALA A 228 -30.22 12.98 1.10
C ALA A 228 -30.52 11.52 1.53
N ARG A 229 -30.13 11.14 2.75
CA ARG A 229 -30.47 9.81 3.30
C ARG A 229 -31.97 9.62 3.49
N GLU A 230 -32.66 10.65 3.96
CA GLU A 230 -34.13 10.63 4.11
C GLU A 230 -34.82 10.43 2.76
N ARG A 231 -34.39 11.15 1.72
CA ARG A 231 -34.88 10.96 0.36
C ARG A 231 -34.64 9.53 -0.15
N GLN A 232 -33.46 8.96 0.07
CA GLN A 232 -33.16 7.58 -0.32
C GLN A 232 -34.03 6.56 0.43
N LEU A 233 -34.26 6.78 1.73
CA LEU A 233 -35.15 5.93 2.53
C LEU A 233 -36.61 6.09 2.10
N GLU A 234 -37.03 7.27 1.67
CA GLU A 234 -38.36 7.51 1.13
C GLU A 234 -38.55 6.83 -0.23
N GLU A 235 -37.57 6.91 -1.12
CA GLU A 235 -37.56 6.18 -2.40
C GLU A 235 -37.62 4.66 -2.19
N SER A 236 -36.83 4.11 -1.25
CA SER A 236 -36.84 2.68 -0.95
C SER A 236 -38.16 2.24 -0.33
N ARG A 237 -38.72 3.01 0.61
CA ARG A 237 -40.06 2.79 1.16
C ARG A 237 -41.13 2.83 0.06
N ARG A 238 -41.06 3.81 -0.84
CA ARG A 238 -41.99 3.93 -1.97
C ARG A 238 -41.92 2.72 -2.88
N LEU A 239 -40.73 2.23 -3.22
CA LEU A 239 -40.56 1.03 -4.03
C LEU A 239 -41.12 -0.23 -3.34
N ALA A 240 -40.84 -0.41 -2.05
CA ALA A 240 -41.37 -1.54 -1.28
C ALA A 240 -42.90 -1.52 -1.20
N VAL A 241 -43.50 -0.34 -0.97
CA VAL A 241 -44.96 -0.17 -0.96
C VAL A 241 -45.55 -0.44 -2.35
N LEU A 242 -44.90 0.00 -3.42
CA LEU A 242 -45.33 -0.29 -4.80
C LEU A 242 -45.25 -1.78 -5.12
N GLN A 243 -44.21 -2.48 -4.66
CA GLN A 243 -44.08 -3.92 -4.84
C GLN A 243 -45.22 -4.66 -4.13
N LYS A 244 -45.44 -4.40 -2.84
CA LYS A 244 -46.55 -4.99 -2.08
C LYS A 244 -47.91 -4.72 -2.75
N ARG A 245 -48.10 -3.51 -3.30
CA ARG A 245 -49.32 -3.17 -4.03
C ARG A 245 -49.47 -3.98 -5.31
N ARG A 246 -48.39 -4.20 -6.07
CA ARG A 246 -48.43 -5.05 -7.27
C ARG A 246 -48.78 -6.49 -6.89
N GLU A 247 -48.18 -7.01 -5.83
CA GLU A 247 -48.46 -8.36 -5.34
C GLU A 247 -49.94 -8.52 -4.92
N LEU A 248 -50.46 -7.56 -4.14
CA LEU A 248 -51.88 -7.56 -3.75
C LEU A 248 -52.82 -7.41 -4.96
N LYS A 249 -52.50 -6.53 -5.90
CA LYS A 249 -53.29 -6.36 -7.12
C LYS A 249 -53.26 -7.62 -8.01
N ASN A 250 -52.11 -8.27 -8.12
CA ASN A 250 -51.96 -9.54 -8.83
C ASN A 250 -52.72 -10.68 -8.15
N ALA A 251 -52.80 -10.66 -6.82
CA ALA A 251 -53.66 -11.54 -6.03
C ALA A 251 -55.15 -11.14 -6.07
N GLY A 252 -55.52 -10.08 -6.80
CA GLY A 252 -56.90 -9.61 -6.95
C GLY A 252 -57.42 -8.72 -5.81
N ILE A 253 -56.60 -8.41 -4.81
CA ILE A 253 -56.97 -7.61 -3.63
C ILE A 253 -56.70 -6.12 -3.91
N ASN A 254 -57.75 -5.36 -4.23
CA ASN A 254 -57.66 -3.93 -4.53
C ASN A 254 -57.88 -3.06 -3.27
N ILE A 255 -56.81 -2.79 -2.52
CA ILE A 255 -56.86 -1.90 -1.36
C ILE A 255 -56.62 -0.45 -1.81
N LYS A 256 -57.56 0.46 -1.50
CA LYS A 256 -57.41 1.91 -1.69
C LYS A 256 -56.60 2.49 -0.53
N ILE A 257 -55.50 3.18 -0.83
CA ILE A 257 -54.67 3.85 0.18
C ILE A 257 -55.04 5.34 0.20
N ASN A 258 -55.55 5.83 1.33
CA ASN A 258 -55.72 7.26 1.57
C ASN A 258 -54.54 7.75 2.43
N MET A 259 -53.55 8.39 1.80
CA MET A 259 -52.36 8.95 2.47
C MET A 259 -52.49 10.44 2.81
N ARG A 260 -53.65 11.06 2.55
CA ARG A 260 -53.78 12.52 2.62
C ARG A 260 -53.90 13.00 4.05
N LYS A 261 -53.18 14.08 4.36
CA LYS A 261 -53.44 14.88 5.54
C LYS A 261 -54.58 15.86 5.24
N GLN A 262 -55.40 16.13 6.24
CA GLN A 262 -56.51 17.07 6.12
C GLN A 262 -55.96 18.47 5.78
N GLY A 263 -56.39 19.04 4.64
CA GLY A 263 -55.92 20.34 4.13
C GLY A 263 -54.87 20.28 3.01
N GLU A 264 -54.42 19.08 2.60
CA GLU A 264 -53.52 18.90 1.45
C GLU A 264 -54.32 18.77 0.15
N MET A 265 -54.07 19.66 -0.83
CA MET A 265 -54.71 19.63 -2.14
C MET A 265 -54.22 18.44 -2.96
N ASP A 266 -55.11 17.80 -3.70
CA ASP A 266 -54.77 16.68 -4.56
C ASP A 266 -54.42 17.12 -5.97
N TYR A 267 -53.12 17.30 -6.20
CA TYR A 267 -52.54 17.66 -7.49
C TYR A 267 -52.87 16.70 -8.63
N ASN A 268 -53.32 15.47 -8.35
CA ASN A 268 -53.71 14.50 -9.38
C ASN A 268 -55.20 14.55 -9.72
N ALA A 269 -56.06 15.05 -8.84
CA ALA A 269 -57.51 15.13 -9.09
C ALA A 269 -57.90 16.38 -9.85
N ASP A 270 -57.20 17.49 -9.62
CA ASP A 270 -57.47 18.77 -10.26
C ASP A 270 -56.20 19.61 -10.41
N ILE A 271 -56.21 20.56 -11.33
CA ILE A 271 -55.15 21.54 -11.51
C ILE A 271 -55.26 22.54 -10.34
N PRO A 272 -54.29 22.59 -9.39
CA PRO A 272 -54.48 23.31 -8.12
C PRO A 272 -54.79 24.79 -8.26
N PHE A 273 -54.28 25.42 -9.31
CA PHE A 273 -54.49 26.84 -9.62
C PHE A 273 -54.62 26.99 -11.13
N GLU A 274 -55.68 26.42 -11.69
CA GLU A 274 -55.98 26.60 -13.12
C GLU A 274 -56.22 28.08 -13.41
N LYS A 275 -55.40 28.64 -14.29
CA LYS A 275 -55.61 29.96 -14.86
C LYS A 275 -55.93 29.74 -16.33
N ALA A 276 -57.21 29.90 -16.67
CA ALA A 276 -57.64 29.80 -18.07
C ALA A 276 -56.82 30.76 -18.94
N PRO A 277 -56.38 30.34 -20.14
CA PRO A 277 -55.71 31.22 -21.07
C PRO A 277 -56.61 32.40 -21.38
N ALA A 278 -56.02 33.60 -21.53
CA ALA A 278 -56.79 34.79 -21.83
C ALA A 278 -57.54 34.59 -23.16
N PRO A 279 -58.84 34.93 -23.24
CA PRO A 279 -59.60 34.77 -24.47
C PRO A 279 -58.95 35.60 -25.59
N GLY A 280 -58.54 34.93 -26.65
CA GLY A 280 -57.92 35.53 -27.84
C GLY A 280 -58.93 35.83 -28.95
N PHE A 281 -58.47 36.49 -30.00
CA PHE A 281 -59.29 36.82 -31.18
C PHE A 281 -59.42 35.65 -32.18
N TYR A 282 -58.61 34.61 -32.03
CA TYR A 282 -58.57 33.45 -32.91
C TYR A 282 -59.24 32.23 -32.26
N ASP A 283 -59.92 31.42 -33.07
CA ASP A 283 -60.49 30.15 -32.65
C ASP A 283 -59.39 29.10 -32.46
N THR A 284 -59.45 28.33 -31.37
CA THR A 284 -58.43 27.34 -30.98
C THR A 284 -58.97 25.90 -30.98
N VAL A 285 -60.16 25.65 -31.51
CA VAL A 285 -60.78 24.31 -31.54
C VAL A 285 -59.89 23.27 -32.24
N GLU A 286 -59.29 23.60 -33.39
CA GLU A 286 -58.40 22.67 -34.12
C GLU A 286 -57.12 22.33 -33.33
N GLU A 287 -56.55 23.30 -32.63
CA GLU A 287 -55.38 23.10 -31.76
C GLU A 287 -55.73 22.25 -30.53
N GLN A 288 -56.92 22.41 -29.97
CA GLN A 288 -57.43 21.60 -28.86
C GLN A 288 -57.61 20.13 -29.27
N GLU A 289 -58.19 19.87 -30.45
CA GLU A 289 -58.31 18.52 -31.00
C GLU A 289 -56.95 17.86 -31.26
N HIS A 290 -55.98 18.63 -31.76
CA HIS A 290 -54.62 18.15 -31.95
C HIS A 290 -53.96 17.78 -30.61
N ASN A 291 -54.08 18.65 -29.59
CA ASN A 291 -53.57 18.39 -28.25
C ASN A 291 -54.25 17.17 -27.58
N GLU A 292 -55.53 16.93 -27.86
CA GLU A 292 -56.25 15.73 -27.44
C GLU A 292 -55.67 14.46 -28.06
N LYS A 293 -55.46 14.46 -29.38
CA LYS A 293 -54.83 13.35 -30.10
C LYS A 293 -53.40 13.08 -29.60
N GLU A 294 -52.61 14.14 -29.35
CA GLU A 294 -51.27 13.99 -28.78
C GLU A 294 -51.30 13.43 -27.34
N ARG A 295 -52.26 13.84 -26.52
CA ARG A 295 -52.46 13.34 -25.16
C ARG A 295 -52.87 11.86 -25.15
N GLU A 296 -53.72 11.43 -26.08
CA GLU A 296 -54.05 10.01 -26.24
C GLU A 296 -52.87 9.19 -26.75
N ALA A 297 -52.06 9.75 -27.66
CA ALA A 297 -50.84 9.12 -28.18
C ALA A 297 -49.67 9.11 -27.17
N PHE A 298 -49.80 9.82 -26.04
CA PHE A 298 -48.74 9.97 -25.05
C PHE A 298 -48.57 8.72 -24.19
N ASP A 299 -47.53 7.92 -24.46
CA ASP A 299 -47.12 6.80 -23.62
C ASP A 299 -46.15 7.25 -22.50
N PRO A 300 -46.54 7.18 -21.21
CA PRO A 300 -45.72 7.60 -20.07
C PRO A 300 -44.39 6.82 -19.96
N ARG A 301 -44.33 5.59 -20.44
CA ARG A 301 -43.12 4.75 -20.37
C ARG A 301 -42.04 5.23 -21.34
N LYS A 302 -42.45 5.69 -22.52
CA LYS A 302 -41.55 6.19 -23.57
C LYS A 302 -40.83 7.47 -23.13
N GLN A 303 -41.54 8.36 -22.42
CA GLN A 303 -40.95 9.61 -21.90
C GLN A 303 -40.01 9.39 -20.70
N GLN A 304 -40.31 8.45 -19.79
CA GLN A 304 -39.39 8.09 -18.70
C GLN A 304 -38.07 7.50 -19.23
N LEU A 305 -38.15 6.67 -20.27
CA LEU A 305 -36.97 6.15 -20.96
C LEU A 305 -36.17 7.26 -21.66
N ALA A 306 -36.84 8.24 -22.27
CA ALA A 306 -36.19 9.39 -22.88
C ALA A 306 -35.44 10.27 -21.85
N ARG A 307 -36.07 10.60 -20.72
CA ARG A 307 -35.42 11.35 -19.61
C ARG A 307 -34.26 10.58 -18.98
N LYS A 308 -34.41 9.26 -18.79
CA LYS A 308 -33.33 8.40 -18.29
C LYS A 308 -32.16 8.27 -19.28
N ARG A 309 -32.43 8.34 -20.58
CA ARG A 309 -31.40 8.37 -21.63
C ARG A 309 -30.66 9.70 -21.67
N GLN A 310 -31.33 10.84 -21.44
CA GLN A 310 -30.66 12.16 -21.37
C GLN A 310 -29.66 12.25 -20.22
N GLY A 311 -30.03 11.86 -19.00
CA GLY A 311 -29.08 11.86 -17.86
C GLY A 311 -27.89 10.89 -18.04
N ASN A 312 -28.11 9.75 -18.70
CA ASN A 312 -27.03 8.79 -19.01
C ASN A 312 -26.17 9.21 -20.22
N ALA A 313 -26.60 10.17 -21.04
CA ALA A 313 -25.85 10.60 -22.22
C ALA A 313 -24.68 11.51 -21.82
N GLU A 314 -24.90 12.44 -20.90
CA GLU A 314 -23.85 13.31 -20.35
C GLU A 314 -22.74 12.50 -19.66
N ASP A 315 -23.10 11.55 -18.79
CA ASP A 315 -22.14 10.65 -18.13
C ASP A 315 -21.34 9.77 -19.12
N LYS A 316 -21.97 9.37 -20.24
CA LYS A 316 -21.32 8.55 -21.27
C LYS A 316 -20.35 9.35 -22.13
N ASP A 317 -20.67 10.60 -22.44
CA ASP A 317 -19.80 11.46 -23.22
C ASP A 317 -18.56 11.89 -22.41
N ASP A 318 -18.71 12.15 -21.11
CA ASP A 318 -17.57 12.37 -20.22
C ASP A 318 -16.70 11.12 -20.06
N SER A 319 -17.31 9.93 -19.94
CA SER A 319 -16.56 8.67 -19.90
C SER A 319 -15.81 8.38 -21.20
N LYS A 320 -16.41 8.70 -22.36
CA LYS A 320 -15.76 8.56 -23.67
C LYS A 320 -14.60 9.53 -23.85
N ARG A 321 -14.78 10.81 -23.47
CA ARG A 321 -13.72 11.82 -23.47
C ARG A 321 -12.57 11.40 -22.55
N GLN A 322 -12.86 11.01 -21.31
CA GLN A 322 -11.84 10.48 -20.38
C GLN A 322 -11.13 9.24 -20.91
N LYS A 323 -11.81 8.34 -21.63
CA LYS A 323 -11.17 7.14 -22.21
C LYS A 323 -10.23 7.49 -23.36
N GLN A 324 -10.57 8.47 -24.19
CA GLN A 324 -9.69 8.99 -25.24
C GLN A 324 -8.48 9.74 -24.63
N ASP A 325 -8.70 10.57 -23.62
CA ASP A 325 -7.64 11.32 -22.93
C ASP A 325 -6.72 10.40 -22.10
N LYS A 326 -7.23 9.30 -21.56
CA LYS A 326 -6.43 8.32 -20.84
C LYS A 326 -5.59 7.45 -21.78
N ALA A 327 -6.09 7.18 -22.99
CA ALA A 327 -5.30 6.48 -24.02
C ALA A 327 -4.14 7.36 -24.53
N SER A 328 -4.36 8.67 -24.69
CA SER A 328 -3.31 9.61 -25.10
C SER A 328 -2.33 9.92 -23.96
N SER A 329 -2.81 10.11 -22.72
CA SER A 329 -1.93 10.44 -21.58
C SER A 329 -1.15 9.23 -21.04
N ALA A 330 -1.69 8.01 -21.10
CA ALA A 330 -0.94 6.81 -20.72
C ALA A 330 0.21 6.53 -21.69
N ALA A 331 0.03 6.80 -22.98
CA ALA A 331 1.10 6.71 -23.98
C ALA A 331 2.19 7.77 -23.72
N ALA A 332 1.81 9.00 -23.38
CA ALA A 332 2.76 10.06 -23.05
C ALA A 332 3.49 9.83 -21.71
N ALA A 333 2.80 9.27 -20.70
CA ALA A 333 3.39 8.94 -19.41
C ALA A 333 4.36 7.76 -19.51
N ALA A 334 4.04 6.73 -20.31
CA ALA A 334 4.94 5.61 -20.58
C ALA A 334 6.20 6.06 -21.35
N ALA A 335 6.06 6.98 -22.31
CA ALA A 335 7.19 7.56 -23.03
C ALA A 335 8.09 8.41 -22.11
N ARG A 336 7.51 9.24 -21.23
CA ARG A 336 8.25 10.03 -20.23
C ARG A 336 8.91 9.16 -19.16
N ALA A 337 8.26 8.09 -18.72
CA ALA A 337 8.84 7.14 -17.77
C ALA A 337 10.02 6.37 -18.39
N GLY A 338 9.91 5.98 -19.66
CA GLY A 338 11.03 5.40 -20.41
C GLY A 338 12.20 6.36 -20.61
N GLN A 339 11.93 7.64 -20.87
CA GLN A 339 12.98 8.68 -20.90
C GLN A 339 13.62 8.93 -19.53
N MET A 340 12.83 9.01 -18.46
CA MET A 340 13.32 9.22 -17.10
C MET A 340 14.14 8.03 -16.59
N GLN A 341 13.80 6.81 -17.00
CA GLN A 341 14.57 5.62 -16.66
C GLN A 341 15.91 5.58 -17.41
N ARG A 342 15.93 5.92 -18.71
CA ARG A 342 17.18 6.10 -19.46
C ARG A 342 18.06 7.21 -18.88
N MET A 343 17.45 8.32 -18.44
CA MET A 343 18.16 9.41 -17.77
C MET A 343 18.71 8.98 -16.41
N ARG A 344 17.96 8.22 -15.60
CA ARG A 344 18.45 7.68 -14.31
C ARG A 344 19.55 6.63 -14.49
N GLU A 345 19.45 5.78 -15.51
CA GLU A 345 20.49 4.81 -15.86
C GLU A 345 21.76 5.53 -16.35
N ALA A 346 21.62 6.57 -17.16
CA ALA A 346 22.74 7.43 -17.58
C ALA A 346 23.34 8.25 -16.42
N GLU A 347 22.52 8.72 -15.49
CA GLU A 347 22.95 9.48 -14.31
C GLU A 347 23.62 8.57 -13.25
N GLN A 348 23.19 7.30 -13.12
CA GLN A 348 23.89 6.29 -12.32
C GLN A 348 25.22 5.86 -12.95
N GLN A 349 25.32 5.87 -14.29
CA GLN A 349 26.57 5.61 -14.99
C GLN A 349 27.55 6.79 -14.88
N SER A 350 27.07 8.05 -14.83
CA SER A 350 27.91 9.25 -14.68
C SER A 350 28.38 9.51 -13.25
N ARG A 351 27.68 8.99 -12.22
CA ARG A 351 28.08 9.08 -10.80
C ARG A 351 29.14 8.05 -10.38
N ARG A 352 29.55 7.13 -11.25
CA ARG A 352 30.72 6.26 -11.01
C ARG A 352 31.98 6.96 -11.47
N ARG A 353 32.81 7.38 -10.52
CA ARG A 353 34.16 7.89 -10.79
C ARG A 353 34.98 6.76 -11.43
N ALA A 354 35.49 6.97 -12.64
CA ALA A 354 36.27 5.96 -13.35
C ALA A 354 37.48 5.55 -12.50
N LEU A 355 37.52 4.29 -12.09
CA LEU A 355 38.66 3.67 -11.44
C LEU A 355 39.72 3.47 -12.52
N ASN A 356 40.79 4.26 -12.48
CA ASN A 356 41.93 4.11 -13.38
C ASN A 356 42.71 2.84 -12.98
N LEU A 357 42.21 1.70 -13.43
CA LEU A 357 42.99 0.48 -13.48
C LEU A 357 43.88 0.52 -14.72
N PRO A 358 45.12 0.00 -14.65
CA PRO A 358 45.91 -0.22 -15.84
C PRO A 358 45.10 -1.08 -16.83
N ALA A 359 45.11 -0.69 -18.09
CA ALA A 359 44.29 -1.34 -19.12
C ALA A 359 44.50 -2.86 -19.08
N PRO A 360 43.43 -3.67 -19.20
CA PRO A 360 43.56 -5.12 -19.25
C PRO A 360 44.56 -5.47 -20.35
N GLN A 361 45.63 -6.20 -19.98
CA GLN A 361 46.70 -6.60 -20.89
C GLN A 361 46.25 -7.65 -21.93
N VAL A 362 44.95 -7.94 -21.98
CA VAL A 362 44.32 -8.90 -22.87
C VAL A 362 43.16 -8.18 -23.53
N SER A 363 43.27 -8.00 -24.85
CA SER A 363 42.24 -7.41 -25.68
C SER A 363 40.98 -8.28 -25.72
N ASP A 364 39.80 -7.70 -25.95
CA ASP A 364 38.54 -8.47 -26.03
C ASP A 364 38.60 -9.57 -27.11
N ALA A 365 39.42 -9.39 -28.14
CA ALA A 365 39.71 -10.42 -29.14
C ALA A 365 40.50 -11.62 -28.56
N GLU A 366 41.46 -11.37 -27.67
CA GLU A 366 42.20 -12.42 -26.98
C GLU A 366 41.36 -13.10 -25.91
N LEU A 367 40.38 -12.41 -25.31
CA LEU A 367 39.39 -13.01 -24.40
C LEU A 367 38.40 -13.90 -25.15
N GLU A 368 37.94 -13.47 -26.33
CA GLU A 368 37.16 -14.32 -27.23
C GLU A 368 37.96 -15.53 -27.71
N ASP A 369 39.24 -15.35 -28.03
CA ASP A 369 40.12 -16.46 -28.42
C ASP A 369 40.47 -17.38 -27.23
N ILE A 370 40.60 -16.88 -26.00
CA ILE A 370 40.76 -17.70 -24.78
C ILE A 370 39.47 -18.47 -24.49
N VAL A 371 38.29 -17.86 -24.67
CA VAL A 371 37.00 -18.56 -24.53
C VAL A 371 36.83 -19.60 -25.63
N LYS A 372 37.24 -19.29 -26.86
CA LYS A 372 37.18 -20.22 -28.00
C LYS A 372 38.19 -21.35 -27.88
N MET A 373 39.38 -21.08 -27.35
CA MET A 373 40.42 -22.06 -27.02
C MET A 373 40.01 -22.90 -25.80
N GLY A 374 39.31 -22.32 -24.83
CA GLY A 374 38.70 -23.04 -23.70
C GLY A 374 37.55 -23.95 -24.12
N MET A 375 36.69 -23.49 -25.04
CA MET A 375 35.62 -24.30 -25.64
C MET A 375 36.18 -25.38 -26.59
N ALA A 376 37.30 -25.13 -27.25
CA ALA A 376 38.03 -26.12 -28.04
C ALA A 376 38.70 -27.18 -27.14
N GLY A 377 39.26 -26.77 -25.99
CA GLY A 377 39.78 -27.66 -24.96
C GLY A 377 38.69 -28.55 -24.35
N ASP A 378 37.52 -27.99 -24.07
CA ASP A 378 36.38 -28.74 -23.52
C ASP A 378 35.73 -29.68 -24.57
N LYS A 379 35.80 -29.32 -25.86
CA LYS A 379 35.48 -30.21 -26.98
C LYS A 379 36.52 -31.30 -27.19
N ALA A 380 37.80 -31.02 -26.98
CA ALA A 380 38.88 -32.02 -27.06
C ALA A 380 38.82 -33.02 -25.90
N VAL A 381 38.49 -32.57 -24.68
CA VAL A 381 38.24 -33.47 -23.52
C VAL A 381 37.02 -34.35 -23.76
N LYS A 382 35.95 -33.83 -24.37
CA LYS A 382 34.77 -34.63 -24.78
C LYS A 382 35.03 -35.57 -25.95
N ALA A 383 35.92 -35.22 -26.87
CA ALA A 383 36.35 -36.09 -27.98
C ALA A 383 37.40 -37.12 -27.56
N SER A 384 37.97 -37.01 -26.35
CA SER A 384 38.93 -37.97 -25.77
C SER A 384 38.26 -39.04 -24.89
N ALA A 385 36.95 -38.96 -24.69
CA ALA A 385 36.16 -39.94 -23.93
C ALA A 385 35.58 -41.07 -24.81
N ASP A 386 35.84 -41.05 -26.12
CA ASP A 386 35.47 -42.09 -27.07
C ASP A 386 36.72 -42.49 -27.87
N GLY A 387 37.03 -43.79 -27.88
CA GLY A 387 38.36 -44.31 -28.22
C GLY A 387 38.70 -44.32 -29.72
N GLY A 388 39.98 -44.13 -30.03
CA GLY A 388 40.56 -44.35 -31.35
C GLY A 388 41.85 -43.56 -31.57
N ALA A 389 42.88 -44.21 -32.08
CA ALA A 389 44.28 -43.77 -32.04
C ALA A 389 44.69 -42.71 -33.09
N VAL A 390 45.97 -42.31 -32.95
CA VAL A 390 46.98 -41.80 -33.90
C VAL A 390 47.23 -40.28 -34.05
N ASP A 391 48.51 -39.96 -33.76
CA ASP A 391 49.41 -38.90 -34.25
C ASP A 391 49.29 -37.43 -33.82
N GLY A 392 50.41 -36.94 -33.28
CA GLY A 392 50.68 -35.54 -33.02
C GLY A 392 51.65 -34.94 -34.04
N GLN A 393 51.77 -33.61 -34.02
CA GLN A 393 53.02 -32.88 -34.23
C GLN A 393 52.79 -31.38 -34.17
N GLY A 394 53.67 -30.70 -33.43
CA GLY A 394 54.24 -29.40 -33.81
C GLY A 394 53.38 -28.14 -33.59
N LEU A 395 53.96 -26.97 -33.38
CA LEU A 395 55.35 -26.59 -33.18
C LEU A 395 55.35 -25.13 -32.69
N VAL A 396 56.46 -24.77 -32.07
CA VAL A 396 56.88 -23.50 -31.42
C VAL A 396 57.04 -22.31 -32.40
N SER A 397 56.83 -21.06 -31.94
CA SER A 397 57.68 -19.84 -32.17
C SER A 397 56.99 -18.55 -31.65
N GLN A 398 57.51 -17.71 -30.74
CA GLN A 398 58.66 -16.76 -30.72
C GLN A 398 58.31 -15.26 -31.03
N TYR A 399 58.49 -14.42 -29.99
CA TYR A 399 58.88 -12.98 -29.85
C TYR A 399 58.32 -11.83 -30.73
N ALA A 400 57.90 -10.73 -30.07
CA ALA A 400 58.42 -9.35 -30.29
C ALA A 400 57.96 -8.31 -29.21
N ASN A 401 58.91 -7.51 -28.73
CA ASN A 401 58.80 -6.34 -27.81
C ASN A 401 57.95 -5.17 -28.33
N LYS A 402 57.32 -4.36 -27.44
CA LYS A 402 57.41 -2.87 -27.38
C LYS A 402 56.98 -2.28 -26.01
N VAL A 403 57.66 -1.18 -25.63
CA VAL A 403 57.55 -0.35 -24.40
C VAL A 403 56.73 0.92 -24.67
N VAL A 404 55.95 1.43 -23.70
CA VAL A 404 55.35 2.79 -23.73
C VAL A 404 55.45 3.49 -22.36
N ALA A 405 55.77 4.79 -22.42
CA ALA A 405 56.09 5.73 -21.33
C ALA A 405 54.87 6.53 -20.80
N THR A 406 55.07 7.22 -19.67
CA THR A 406 54.10 8.04 -18.89
C THR A 406 54.00 9.52 -19.34
N PRO A 407 52.89 10.26 -19.10
CA PRO A 407 52.76 11.69 -19.44
C PRO A 407 52.84 12.68 -18.24
N ILE A 408 53.34 13.90 -18.53
CA ILE A 408 53.59 15.06 -17.62
C ILE A 408 52.64 16.26 -17.94
N ARG A 409 52.37 17.10 -16.92
CA ARG A 409 51.44 18.27 -16.81
C ARG A 409 51.88 19.58 -17.52
N THR A 410 50.91 20.50 -17.75
CA THR A 410 51.04 21.88 -18.31
C THR A 410 50.87 23.02 -17.26
N PRO A 411 51.47 24.23 -17.44
CA PRO A 411 51.44 25.37 -16.49
C PRO A 411 50.33 26.45 -16.73
N ARG A 412 50.07 27.29 -15.71
CA ARG A 412 48.95 28.28 -15.55
C ARG A 412 49.40 29.75 -15.75
N ALA A 413 48.50 30.63 -16.22
CA ALA A 413 48.71 32.07 -16.50
C ALA A 413 48.69 32.99 -15.25
N PRO A 414 49.27 34.22 -15.30
CA PRO A 414 49.29 35.18 -14.17
C PRO A 414 47.95 35.92 -13.96
N ALA A 415 47.70 36.36 -12.71
CA ALA A 415 46.43 36.94 -12.25
C ALA A 415 46.32 38.46 -12.51
N GLN A 416 45.10 38.94 -12.76
CA GLN A 416 44.74 40.35 -12.95
C GLN A 416 44.28 40.98 -11.63
N GLU A 417 44.62 42.25 -11.37
CA GLU A 417 44.27 42.96 -10.12
C GLU A 417 42.77 43.29 -10.03
N ASP A 418 42.17 43.07 -8.85
CA ASP A 418 40.72 43.12 -8.64
C ASP A 418 40.29 44.45 -8.00
N HIS A 419 39.79 45.38 -8.82
CA HIS A 419 39.52 46.77 -8.41
C HIS A 419 38.45 46.93 -7.32
N ILE A 420 37.56 45.94 -7.15
CA ILE A 420 36.52 45.92 -6.09
C ILE A 420 37.15 45.71 -4.71
N ALA A 421 38.16 44.84 -4.62
CA ALA A 421 38.87 44.59 -3.37
C ALA A 421 39.64 45.84 -2.93
N ASN A 422 40.21 46.59 -3.87
CA ASN A 422 40.91 47.84 -3.58
C ASN A 422 39.98 48.92 -3.01
N SER A 423 38.77 49.11 -3.55
CA SER A 423 37.85 50.12 -3.02
C SER A 423 37.30 49.76 -1.63
N ILE A 424 37.16 48.47 -1.33
CA ILE A 424 36.75 48.01 0.01
C ILE A 424 37.86 48.30 1.04
N ARG A 425 39.14 48.11 0.67
CA ARG A 425 40.28 48.48 1.52
C ARG A 425 40.34 49.99 1.76
N ASP A 426 40.10 50.81 0.74
CA ASP A 426 40.06 52.28 0.88
C ASP A 426 38.91 52.73 1.83
N ILE A 427 37.75 52.08 1.78
CA ILE A 427 36.63 52.34 2.69
C ILE A 427 36.96 51.93 4.13
N LYS A 428 37.61 50.77 4.32
CA LYS A 428 38.05 50.27 5.62
C LYS A 428 39.09 51.22 6.25
N ALA A 429 40.04 51.70 5.46
CA ALA A 429 41.05 52.68 5.87
C ALA A 429 40.43 54.04 6.25
N LEU A 430 39.40 54.50 5.54
CA LEU A 430 38.65 55.73 5.89
C LEU A 430 37.80 55.58 7.15
N THR A 431 37.35 54.37 7.49
CA THR A 431 36.60 54.11 8.73
C THR A 431 37.47 53.92 9.96
N GLU A 432 38.72 53.48 9.80
CA GLU A 432 39.65 53.24 10.91
C GLU A 432 40.43 54.49 11.35
N VAL A 433 40.59 55.52 10.49
CA VAL A 433 41.35 56.73 10.82
C VAL A 433 40.44 57.84 11.40
N GLN A 434 40.77 58.36 12.59
CA GLN A 434 40.09 59.52 13.18
C GLN A 434 40.44 60.83 12.45
N SER A 435 39.45 61.73 12.29
CA SER A 435 39.54 62.98 11.49
C SER A 435 40.76 63.86 11.78
N SER A 436 41.30 64.51 10.74
CA SER A 436 42.57 65.28 10.75
C SER A 436 42.64 66.53 11.64
N LEU A 437 41.62 66.84 12.44
CA LEU A 437 41.67 67.93 13.44
C LEU A 437 42.58 67.57 14.64
N LEU A 438 42.97 66.30 14.76
CA LEU A 438 43.89 65.79 15.77
C LEU A 438 45.27 65.39 15.17
N GLY A 439 45.72 66.08 14.12
CA GLY A 439 47.13 66.09 13.70
C GLY A 439 47.72 64.79 13.13
N GLY A 440 46.91 63.88 12.59
CA GLY A 440 47.39 62.72 11.84
C GLY A 440 47.62 63.01 10.34
N GLU A 441 48.66 62.42 9.75
CA GLU A 441 48.87 62.41 8.29
C GLU A 441 47.81 61.53 7.58
N ASN A 442 47.31 61.98 6.43
CA ASN A 442 46.30 61.23 5.65
C ASN A 442 46.90 59.96 5.02
N THR A 443 46.16 58.86 5.05
CA THR A 443 46.52 57.59 4.41
C THR A 443 46.46 57.71 2.88
N PRO A 444 47.48 57.20 2.14
CA PRO A 444 47.49 57.26 0.67
C PRO A 444 46.41 56.31 0.10
N LEU A 445 45.49 56.86 -0.69
CA LEU A 445 44.41 56.11 -1.35
C LEU A 445 44.83 55.71 -2.78
N HIS A 446 44.26 54.60 -3.28
CA HIS A 446 44.56 54.11 -4.63
C HIS A 446 43.75 54.90 -5.68
N GLU A 447 44.39 55.82 -6.41
CA GLU A 447 43.74 56.64 -7.45
C GLU A 447 43.95 56.09 -8.88
N GLY A 448 43.01 56.37 -9.79
CA GLY A 448 43.13 56.06 -11.22
C GLY A 448 42.91 54.58 -11.56
N ALA A 449 43.88 53.94 -12.23
CA ALA A 449 43.76 52.59 -12.80
C ALA A 449 43.64 51.46 -11.75
N GLY A 450 43.90 51.74 -10.47
CA GLY A 450 43.72 50.81 -9.36
C GLY A 450 42.33 50.86 -8.71
N SER A 451 41.52 51.86 -9.04
CA SER A 451 40.16 52.08 -8.53
C SER A 451 39.09 51.62 -9.54
N THR A 452 37.82 51.61 -9.15
CA THR A 452 36.68 51.10 -9.92
C THR A 452 36.30 51.98 -11.12
N GLY A 453 37.25 52.65 -11.79
CA GLY A 453 37.08 53.28 -13.11
C GLY A 453 35.94 54.30 -13.26
N PHE A 454 35.34 54.77 -12.17
CA PHE A 454 34.13 55.58 -12.15
C PHE A 454 34.41 56.98 -11.57
N ASP A 455 35.37 57.67 -12.19
CA ASP A 455 35.69 59.07 -11.87
C ASP A 455 34.82 60.07 -12.69
N GLY A 456 33.77 59.56 -13.35
CA GLY A 456 32.84 60.34 -14.16
C GLY A 456 31.61 59.53 -14.64
N VAL A 457 30.63 60.20 -15.26
CA VAL A 457 29.28 59.67 -15.59
C VAL A 457 29.25 58.59 -16.70
N ALA A 458 30.37 58.26 -17.36
CA ALA A 458 30.41 57.19 -18.36
C ALA A 458 31.63 56.25 -18.20
N PRO A 459 31.44 54.91 -18.13
CA PRO A 459 32.53 53.95 -17.91
C PRO A 459 33.37 53.67 -19.17
N ARG A 460 34.68 53.45 -19.00
CA ARG A 460 35.62 53.03 -20.08
C ARG A 460 35.58 51.52 -20.31
N ARG A 461 35.83 51.07 -21.57
CA ARG A 461 35.74 49.66 -22.00
C ARG A 461 37.13 48.99 -22.02
N ASN A 462 37.31 47.89 -21.27
CA ASN A 462 38.53 47.08 -21.27
C ASN A 462 38.53 46.00 -22.39
N GLN A 463 39.70 45.76 -23.00
CA GLN A 463 39.93 44.81 -24.09
C GLN A 463 40.72 43.59 -23.58
N ILE A 464 40.26 42.37 -23.90
CA ILE A 464 40.87 41.09 -23.49
C ILE A 464 41.82 40.61 -24.60
N THR A 465 43.05 40.22 -24.26
CA THR A 465 44.05 39.69 -25.21
C THR A 465 44.34 38.21 -24.91
N THR A 466 44.31 37.35 -25.93
CA THR A 466 44.55 35.89 -25.82
C THR A 466 46.00 35.53 -26.24
N PRO A 467 46.80 34.76 -25.47
CA PRO A 467 48.15 34.35 -25.91
C PRO A 467 48.16 33.01 -26.67
N ASN A 468 49.02 32.95 -27.70
CA ASN A 468 49.21 31.87 -28.67
C ASN A 468 50.25 30.81 -28.19
N PRO A 469 49.99 29.49 -28.25
CA PRO A 469 50.87 28.45 -27.70
C PRO A 469 51.76 27.79 -28.76
N MET A 470 52.91 28.38 -29.08
CA MET A 470 53.97 27.73 -29.89
C MET A 470 55.36 28.21 -29.40
N ALA A 471 55.88 27.60 -28.33
CA ALA A 471 57.31 27.62 -27.98
C ALA A 471 57.62 26.55 -26.92
N THR A 472 58.37 25.51 -27.30
CA THR A 472 58.90 24.44 -26.44
C THR A 472 60.42 24.59 -26.23
N PRO A 473 61.01 23.93 -25.20
CA PRO A 473 61.98 24.52 -24.27
C PRO A 473 63.43 24.02 -24.41
N PHE A 474 64.37 24.61 -23.64
CA PHE A 474 65.78 24.19 -23.56
C PHE A 474 66.26 23.93 -22.11
N ARG A 475 66.54 22.65 -21.84
CA ARG A 475 67.63 21.97 -21.05
C ARG A 475 68.31 22.63 -19.83
N GLN A 476 68.40 21.86 -18.71
CA GLN A 476 69.61 21.42 -17.94
C GLN A 476 69.21 20.94 -16.50
N THR A 477 70.05 20.36 -15.63
CA THR A 477 70.73 19.04 -15.55
C THR A 477 71.21 18.86 -14.09
N ASN A 478 71.19 17.61 -13.59
CA ASN A 478 72.16 16.96 -12.66
C ASN A 478 72.02 16.93 -11.11
N GLY A 479 72.07 15.68 -10.57
CA GLY A 479 72.82 15.24 -9.37
C GLY A 479 72.05 15.02 -8.04
N VAL A 480 72.30 14.06 -7.13
CA VAL A 480 73.29 12.97 -6.90
C VAL A 480 72.80 12.06 -5.72
N ASN A 481 73.11 10.74 -5.78
CA ASN A 481 73.31 9.66 -4.77
C ASN A 481 72.65 9.59 -3.36
N GLY A 482 72.29 8.35 -2.95
CA GLY A 482 72.34 7.89 -1.56
C GLY A 482 71.64 6.53 -1.29
N VAL A 483 72.38 5.54 -0.75
CA VAL A 483 72.03 4.11 -0.59
C VAL A 483 71.67 3.78 0.88
N GLY A 484 70.73 2.85 1.15
CA GLY A 484 70.64 2.22 2.49
C GLY A 484 69.33 1.51 2.91
N ALA A 485 69.34 0.17 2.87
CA ALA A 485 68.87 -0.81 3.87
C ALA A 485 67.42 -0.90 4.46
N THR A 486 66.95 -2.16 4.44
CA THR A 486 66.03 -2.95 5.30
C THR A 486 64.50 -2.76 5.33
N PRO A 487 63.73 -3.88 5.19
CA PRO A 487 62.28 -3.96 5.35
C PRO A 487 61.86 -4.49 6.74
N LEU A 488 60.80 -3.94 7.32
CA LEU A 488 60.09 -4.38 8.54
C LEU A 488 58.75 -3.58 8.54
N ARG A 489 57.56 -4.04 8.95
CA ARG A 489 57.10 -5.20 9.72
C ARG A 489 55.55 -5.26 9.61
N THR A 490 55.00 -6.44 9.81
CA THR A 490 53.57 -6.84 9.92
C THR A 490 52.67 -5.93 10.79
N PRO A 491 51.35 -5.81 10.49
CA PRO A 491 50.34 -5.39 11.47
C PRO A 491 49.85 -6.58 12.32
N ARG A 492 49.76 -6.37 13.64
CA ARG A 492 49.37 -7.32 14.69
C ARG A 492 48.01 -6.93 15.30
N ASP A 493 47.26 -7.97 15.69
CA ASP A 493 46.04 -8.08 16.52
C ASP A 493 45.41 -6.83 17.18
N ASN A 494 44.07 -6.75 17.08
CA ASN A 494 43.19 -5.99 17.98
C ASN A 494 42.16 -6.93 18.64
N TYR A 495 42.58 -7.68 19.66
CA TYR A 495 41.66 -8.22 20.67
C TYR A 495 41.54 -7.21 21.81
N THR A 496 40.38 -6.60 21.96
CA THR A 496 40.03 -5.71 23.08
C THR A 496 39.46 -6.53 24.24
N LEU A 497 40.31 -6.82 25.22
CA LEU A 497 39.93 -7.37 26.53
C LEU A 497 40.03 -6.25 27.57
N ASN A 498 38.95 -6.06 28.32
CA ASN A 498 38.73 -5.17 29.48
C ASN A 498 38.49 -3.68 29.22
N THR A 499 37.21 -3.30 29.12
CA THR A 499 36.65 -2.22 29.95
C THR A 499 35.25 -2.60 30.45
N GLN A 500 35.04 -2.34 31.73
CA GLN A 500 33.92 -2.80 32.54
C GLN A 500 32.86 -1.70 32.61
N ASN A 501 31.59 -2.13 32.64
CA ASN A 501 30.37 -1.44 33.09
C ASN A 501 29.54 -0.53 32.15
N GLN A 502 28.28 -0.95 32.10
CA GLN A 502 27.02 -0.19 31.99
C GLN A 502 26.72 0.57 30.69
N LEU A 503 25.95 -0.10 29.82
CA LEU A 503 24.77 0.54 29.24
C LEU A 503 23.59 -0.44 29.20
N VAL A 504 22.65 -0.20 30.12
CA VAL A 504 21.28 -0.67 30.04
C VAL A 504 20.58 0.14 28.96
N SER A 505 20.43 -0.46 27.78
CA SER A 505 19.26 -0.24 26.93
C SER A 505 19.34 -1.25 25.81
N GLN A 506 18.32 -2.12 25.70
CA GLN A 506 17.69 -2.50 24.44
C GLN A 506 16.70 -3.63 24.68
N THR A 507 15.67 -3.64 23.85
CA THR A 507 14.41 -4.35 24.09
C THR A 507 14.59 -5.88 24.19
N PRO A 508 13.66 -6.63 24.82
CA PRO A 508 13.73 -8.10 24.91
C PRO A 508 13.87 -8.82 23.55
N VAL A 509 13.45 -8.14 22.47
CA VAL A 509 13.53 -8.63 21.09
C VAL A 509 14.97 -8.56 20.56
N GLU A 510 15.72 -7.52 20.92
CA GLU A 510 17.12 -7.34 20.50
C GLU A 510 18.04 -8.33 21.22
N ALA A 511 17.80 -8.59 22.52
CA ALA A 511 18.52 -9.62 23.28
C ALA A 511 18.34 -11.02 22.66
N ARG A 512 17.10 -11.40 22.30
CA ARG A 512 16.83 -12.67 21.62
C ARG A 512 17.47 -12.77 20.24
N ARG A 513 17.54 -11.66 19.51
CA ARG A 513 18.18 -11.63 18.17
C ARG A 513 19.69 -11.79 18.29
N ALA A 514 20.32 -11.15 19.27
CA ALA A 514 21.75 -11.34 19.56
C ALA A 514 22.07 -12.77 20.01
N GLU A 515 21.25 -13.34 20.89
CA GLU A 515 21.40 -14.73 21.35
C GLU A 515 21.24 -15.74 20.19
N ASN A 516 20.26 -15.52 19.31
CA ASN A 516 20.06 -16.35 18.12
C ASN A 516 21.23 -16.27 17.13
N MET A 517 21.81 -15.08 16.94
CA MET A 517 23.03 -14.92 16.12
C MET A 517 24.21 -15.68 16.74
N HIS A 518 24.35 -15.65 18.05
CA HIS A 518 25.40 -16.38 18.76
C HIS A 518 25.23 -17.90 18.63
N ARG A 519 24.00 -18.41 18.75
CA ARG A 519 23.67 -19.83 18.53
C ARG A 519 23.91 -20.27 17.07
N GLN A 520 23.62 -19.41 16.10
CA GLN A 520 23.90 -19.70 14.68
C GLN A 520 25.41 -19.77 14.41
N MET A 521 26.19 -18.88 15.04
CA MET A 521 27.65 -18.88 14.92
C MET A 521 28.27 -20.14 15.56
N LEU A 522 27.75 -20.58 16.71
CA LEU A 522 28.17 -21.84 17.34
C LEU A 522 27.78 -23.07 16.50
N ARG A 523 26.58 -23.09 15.92
CA ARG A 523 26.17 -24.16 14.99
C ARG A 523 27.05 -24.22 13.75
N ALA A 524 27.44 -23.08 13.18
CA ALA A 524 28.37 -23.05 12.05
C ALA A 524 29.75 -23.58 12.43
N LYS A 525 30.25 -23.24 13.64
CA LYS A 525 31.52 -23.78 14.17
C LYS A 525 31.47 -25.28 14.44
N LEU A 526 30.38 -25.78 15.03
CA LEU A 526 30.20 -27.21 15.28
C LEU A 526 30.02 -27.99 13.97
N ALA A 527 29.34 -27.42 12.98
CA ALA A 527 29.20 -28.01 11.64
C ALA A 527 30.53 -28.01 10.85
N SER A 528 31.47 -27.14 11.20
CA SER A 528 32.82 -27.12 10.61
C SER A 528 33.77 -28.16 11.21
N LEU A 529 33.34 -28.89 12.25
CA LEU A 529 34.12 -30.01 12.78
C LEU A 529 34.07 -31.21 11.82
N PRO A 530 35.21 -31.87 11.54
CA PRO A 530 35.23 -33.07 10.73
C PRO A 530 34.37 -34.17 11.36
N LYS A 531 33.47 -34.78 10.58
CA LYS A 531 32.68 -35.92 11.07
C LYS A 531 33.62 -37.08 11.44
N PRO A 532 33.42 -37.77 12.58
CA PRO A 532 34.28 -38.87 12.98
C PRO A 532 34.24 -39.99 11.94
N LYS A 533 35.41 -40.44 11.50
CA LYS A 533 35.57 -41.62 10.65
C LYS A 533 35.28 -42.85 11.51
N ALA A 534 34.23 -43.59 11.19
CA ALA A 534 33.97 -44.89 11.76
C ALA A 534 35.07 -45.86 11.29
N THR A 535 36.01 -46.17 12.17
CA THR A 535 36.84 -47.37 12.06
C THR A 535 36.23 -48.40 12.99
N GLU A 536 35.60 -49.41 12.40
CA GLU A 536 35.20 -50.65 13.08
C GLU A 536 36.45 -51.29 13.68
N TRP A 537 36.45 -51.48 15.01
CA TRP A 537 37.32 -52.44 15.66
C TRP A 537 36.42 -53.56 16.15
N GLU A 538 36.41 -54.62 15.35
CA GLU A 538 35.82 -55.92 15.62
C GLU A 538 36.75 -56.64 16.62
N LEU A 539 36.25 -56.98 17.80
CA LEU A 539 36.94 -57.86 18.74
C LEU A 539 35.89 -58.77 19.40
N GLU A 540 35.85 -60.02 18.93
CA GLU A 540 35.12 -61.14 19.52
C GLU A 540 35.91 -61.77 20.68
N GLU A 541 35.15 -62.35 21.63
CA GLU A 541 35.51 -63.42 22.59
C GLU A 541 36.55 -63.07 23.68
N LEU A 542 36.45 -63.41 24.98
CA LEU A 542 35.81 -64.50 25.75
C LEU A 542 35.94 -64.10 27.28
N PRO A 543 35.62 -64.93 28.30
CA PRO A 543 34.75 -64.55 29.42
C PRO A 543 35.41 -64.60 30.83
N THR A 544 34.59 -64.27 31.84
CA THR A 544 34.64 -64.63 33.27
C THR A 544 35.63 -63.94 34.24
N GLU A 545 35.05 -63.62 35.43
CA GLU A 545 35.66 -63.33 36.75
C GLU A 545 36.41 -61.99 36.87
N THR A 546 36.24 -61.15 37.90
CA THR A 546 35.70 -61.29 39.26
C THR A 546 35.42 -59.86 39.77
N ALA A 547 34.48 -59.72 40.70
CA ALA A 547 34.18 -58.44 41.33
C ALA A 547 35.35 -57.96 42.21
N GLU A 548 35.95 -56.82 41.87
CA GLU A 548 36.66 -55.97 42.82
C GLU A 548 36.21 -54.52 42.68
N SER A 549 35.68 -54.02 43.79
CA SER A 549 35.28 -52.65 44.02
C SER A 549 36.48 -51.71 44.07
N SER A 550 36.45 -50.62 43.31
CA SER A 550 36.75 -49.27 43.81
C SER A 550 36.69 -48.22 42.69
N THR A 551 35.74 -47.30 42.75
CA THR A 551 36.03 -45.90 43.11
C THR A 551 34.71 -45.21 43.43
N SER A 552 34.57 -44.92 44.71
CA SER A 552 33.54 -44.07 45.32
C SER A 552 33.28 -42.79 44.53
N VAL A 553 32.05 -42.64 44.03
CA VAL A 553 31.47 -41.30 43.79
C VAL A 553 31.32 -40.66 45.16
N GLY A 554 32.08 -39.59 45.41
CA GLY A 554 32.12 -38.93 46.70
C GLY A 554 30.74 -38.38 47.11
N PRO A 555 30.40 -38.40 48.41
CA PRO A 555 29.21 -37.74 48.91
C PRO A 555 29.47 -36.23 48.89
N GLY A 556 28.94 -35.52 47.90
CA GLY A 556 29.15 -34.06 47.82
C GLY A 556 28.87 -33.39 46.48
N GLN A 557 28.44 -34.11 45.45
CA GLN A 557 27.75 -33.46 44.33
C GLN A 557 26.27 -33.43 44.68
N ALA A 558 25.75 -32.24 44.96
CA ALA A 558 24.31 -32.03 44.99
C ALA A 558 23.79 -32.41 43.60
N GLU A 559 23.05 -33.52 43.49
CA GLU A 559 22.19 -33.77 42.33
C GLU A 559 21.40 -32.48 42.10
N ASP A 560 21.38 -31.99 40.86
CA ASP A 560 20.63 -30.79 40.51
C ASP A 560 19.19 -30.97 41.00
N GLN A 561 18.64 -29.97 41.69
CA GLN A 561 17.27 -30.02 42.23
C GLN A 561 16.25 -30.40 41.14
N GLU A 562 16.54 -30.02 39.89
CA GLU A 562 15.74 -30.38 38.72
C GLU A 562 15.71 -31.88 38.43
N GLU A 563 16.80 -32.62 38.67
CA GLU A 563 16.86 -34.08 38.46
C GLU A 563 16.09 -34.85 39.55
N ILE A 564 16.20 -34.40 40.81
CA ILE A 564 15.43 -34.95 41.94
C ILE A 564 13.93 -34.71 41.70
N ASP A 565 13.56 -33.49 41.31
CA ASP A 565 12.19 -33.13 40.98
C ASP A 565 11.66 -33.89 39.77
N ALA A 566 12.50 -34.12 38.74
CA ALA A 566 12.14 -34.91 37.57
C ALA A 566 11.90 -36.38 37.93
N ARG A 567 12.75 -36.98 38.77
CA ARG A 567 12.58 -38.36 39.25
C ARG A 567 11.33 -38.50 40.12
N ALA A 568 11.10 -37.55 41.02
CA ALA A 568 9.90 -37.51 41.86
C ALA A 568 8.62 -37.24 41.04
N ARG A 569 8.71 -36.48 39.94
CA ARG A 569 7.60 -36.27 39.01
C ARG A 569 7.32 -37.52 38.18
N ALA A 570 8.35 -38.17 37.65
CA ALA A 570 8.23 -39.42 36.90
C ALA A 570 7.62 -40.54 37.75
N LEU A 571 8.03 -40.65 39.03
CA LEU A 571 7.46 -41.61 39.96
C LEU A 571 5.97 -41.32 40.24
N ARG A 572 5.61 -40.06 40.50
CA ARG A 572 4.20 -39.64 40.65
C ARG A 572 3.38 -39.85 39.38
N GLU A 573 3.93 -39.57 38.21
CA GLU A 573 3.26 -39.80 36.92
C GLU A 573 3.08 -41.29 36.64
N ALA A 574 4.05 -42.14 37.00
CA ALA A 574 3.94 -43.59 36.90
C ALA A 574 2.89 -44.16 37.86
N GLU A 575 2.85 -43.68 39.10
CA GLU A 575 1.82 -44.03 40.09
C GLU A 575 0.43 -43.58 39.61
N ALA A 576 0.30 -42.34 39.13
CA ALA A 576 -0.96 -41.82 38.59
C ALA A 576 -1.41 -42.61 37.34
N ALA A 577 -0.48 -43.02 36.48
CA ALA A 577 -0.78 -43.85 35.31
C ALA A 577 -1.21 -45.28 35.71
N ALA A 578 -0.61 -45.87 36.76
CA ALA A 578 -1.02 -47.15 37.32
C ALA A 578 -2.43 -47.05 37.95
N GLU A 579 -2.69 -45.99 38.72
CA GLU A 579 -4.02 -45.72 39.28
C GLU A 579 -5.07 -45.49 38.19
N PHE A 580 -4.74 -44.78 37.11
CA PHE A 580 -5.63 -44.58 35.96
C PHE A 580 -5.94 -45.90 35.24
N LYS A 581 -4.95 -46.79 35.09
CA LYS A 581 -5.15 -48.13 34.50
C LYS A 581 -6.04 -49.05 35.36
N ARG A 582 -6.06 -48.85 36.68
CA ARG A 582 -6.93 -49.55 37.63
C ARG A 582 -8.37 -49.04 37.65
N GLN A 583 -8.64 -47.86 37.09
CA GLN A 583 -10.00 -47.31 37.00
C GLN A 583 -10.85 -48.02 35.94
N SER A 584 -12.16 -47.80 35.97
CA SER A 584 -13.08 -48.39 35.00
C SER A 584 -12.80 -47.92 33.58
N THR A 585 -13.14 -48.77 32.60
CA THR A 585 -12.98 -48.47 31.17
C THR A 585 -13.81 -47.26 30.73
N VAL A 586 -14.95 -47.02 31.41
CA VAL A 586 -15.80 -45.83 31.22
C VAL A 586 -15.03 -44.56 31.59
N TYR A 587 -14.32 -44.57 32.72
CA TYR A 587 -13.48 -43.45 33.15
C TYR A 587 -12.26 -43.27 32.22
N GLN A 588 -11.59 -44.36 31.85
CA GLN A 588 -10.43 -44.32 30.96
C GLN A 588 -10.76 -43.76 29.56
N ARG A 589 -11.96 -44.06 29.05
CA ARG A 589 -12.44 -43.60 27.75
C ARG A 589 -13.13 -42.23 27.80
N GLY A 590 -13.27 -41.62 28.97
CA GLY A 590 -13.91 -40.32 29.13
C GLY A 590 -15.40 -40.29 28.73
N LEU A 591 -16.09 -41.43 28.83
CA LEU A 591 -17.51 -41.55 28.46
C LEU A 591 -18.40 -40.80 29.48
N PRO A 592 -19.57 -40.28 29.07
CA PRO A 592 -20.44 -39.55 29.99
C PRO A 592 -20.98 -40.46 31.08
N ARG A 593 -20.96 -39.95 32.31
CA ARG A 593 -21.41 -40.67 33.51
C ARG A 593 -22.73 -40.10 34.01
N PRO A 594 -23.62 -40.93 34.58
CA PRO A 594 -24.89 -40.46 35.12
C PRO A 594 -24.67 -39.51 36.30
N LYS A 595 -25.46 -38.42 36.37
CA LYS A 595 -25.43 -37.48 37.50
C LYS A 595 -26.10 -38.06 38.75
N THR A 596 -27.11 -38.88 38.57
CA THR A 596 -27.86 -39.51 39.66
C THR A 596 -27.75 -41.02 39.51
N VAL A 597 -27.19 -41.69 40.52
CA VAL A 597 -27.10 -43.16 40.57
C VAL A 597 -27.90 -43.64 41.77
N ASP A 598 -28.95 -44.41 41.51
CA ASP A 598 -29.76 -45.04 42.53
C ASP A 598 -29.41 -46.53 42.61
N TYR A 599 -28.62 -46.88 43.63
CA TYR A 599 -28.13 -48.24 43.81
C TYR A 599 -29.24 -49.21 44.23
N GLU A 600 -30.20 -48.76 45.04
CA GLU A 600 -31.31 -49.60 45.52
C GLU A 600 -32.25 -49.96 44.37
N SER A 601 -32.56 -48.99 43.49
CA SER A 601 -33.34 -49.25 42.27
C SER A 601 -32.63 -50.22 41.32
N LEU A 602 -31.31 -50.08 41.14
CA LEU A 602 -30.53 -51.00 40.31
C LEU A 602 -30.48 -52.41 40.92
N ALA A 603 -30.30 -52.53 42.23
CA ALA A 603 -30.29 -53.82 42.92
C ALA A 603 -31.64 -54.56 42.80
N ASN A 604 -32.76 -53.83 42.88
CA ASN A 604 -34.09 -54.41 42.67
C ASN A 604 -34.26 -54.93 41.23
N ARG A 605 -33.81 -54.15 40.23
CA ARG A 605 -33.85 -54.59 38.83
C ARG A 605 -33.01 -55.83 38.54
N VAL A 606 -31.91 -56.02 39.28
CA VAL A 606 -31.06 -57.21 39.15
C VAL A 606 -31.80 -58.46 39.64
N ALA A 607 -32.63 -58.33 40.68
CA ALA A 607 -33.45 -59.43 41.19
C ALA A 607 -34.53 -59.90 40.19
N ASP A 608 -34.92 -59.04 39.24
CA ASP A 608 -35.93 -59.34 38.21
C ASP A 608 -35.37 -60.06 36.97
N ILE A 609 -34.04 -60.18 36.84
CA ILE A 609 -33.38 -60.81 35.68
C ILE A 609 -33.45 -62.34 35.82
N ALA A 610 -34.05 -63.01 34.84
CA ALA A 610 -34.26 -64.46 34.86
C ALA A 610 -32.99 -65.28 34.58
N ASP A 611 -32.04 -64.77 33.79
CA ASP A 611 -30.78 -65.45 33.49
C ASP A 611 -29.76 -65.24 34.63
N PRO A 612 -29.27 -66.32 35.27
CA PRO A 612 -28.33 -66.20 36.38
C PRO A 612 -27.01 -65.54 35.97
N ILE A 613 -26.53 -65.73 34.74
CA ILE A 613 -25.25 -65.17 34.29
C ILE A 613 -25.39 -63.66 34.11
N GLU A 614 -26.44 -63.22 33.42
CA GLU A 614 -26.74 -61.79 33.24
C GLU A 614 -27.03 -61.09 34.57
N ALA A 615 -27.70 -61.77 35.51
CA ALA A 615 -27.95 -61.25 36.85
C ALA A 615 -26.65 -60.98 37.62
N THR A 616 -25.66 -61.89 37.57
CA THR A 616 -24.35 -61.66 38.21
C THR A 616 -23.58 -60.50 37.59
N ILE A 617 -23.58 -60.38 36.26
CA ILE A 617 -22.93 -59.27 35.55
C ILE A 617 -23.61 -57.94 35.88
N ALA A 618 -24.94 -57.91 35.93
CA ALA A 618 -25.71 -56.73 36.26
C ALA A 618 -25.54 -56.30 37.73
N ALA A 619 -25.42 -57.26 38.66
CA ALA A 619 -25.11 -57.01 40.07
C ALA A 619 -23.75 -56.30 40.24
N GLU A 620 -22.70 -56.88 39.63
CA GLU A 620 -21.35 -56.33 39.65
C GLU A 620 -21.29 -54.96 38.96
N MET A 621 -21.98 -54.80 37.84
CA MET A 621 -22.07 -53.51 37.14
C MET A 621 -22.71 -52.42 38.01
N ALA A 622 -23.81 -52.73 38.72
CA ALA A 622 -24.47 -51.77 39.61
C ALA A 622 -23.56 -51.35 40.77
N LEU A 623 -22.80 -52.29 41.33
CA LEU A 623 -21.83 -52.04 42.39
C LEU A 623 -20.63 -51.21 41.90
N LEU A 624 -20.12 -51.49 40.70
CA LEU A 624 -19.07 -50.70 40.05
C LEU A 624 -19.51 -49.26 39.78
N LEU A 625 -20.71 -49.06 39.22
CA LEU A 625 -21.26 -47.73 38.93
C LEU A 625 -21.42 -46.87 40.20
N ALA A 626 -21.92 -47.46 41.29
CA ALA A 626 -22.12 -46.75 42.54
C ALA A 626 -20.79 -46.38 43.23
N ASN A 627 -19.79 -47.28 43.20
CA ASN A 627 -18.45 -47.00 43.74
C ASN A 627 -17.68 -45.98 42.89
N ASP A 628 -17.79 -46.03 41.57
CA ASP A 628 -17.18 -45.05 40.67
C ASP A 628 -17.77 -43.64 40.87
N ALA A 629 -19.09 -43.54 41.02
CA ALA A 629 -19.76 -42.28 41.34
C ALA A 629 -19.32 -41.72 42.69
N LYS A 630 -19.03 -42.60 43.67
CA LYS A 630 -18.56 -42.23 45.01
C LYS A 630 -17.09 -41.79 45.02
N LYS A 631 -16.23 -42.48 44.27
CA LYS A 631 -14.79 -42.19 44.20
C LYS A 631 -14.49 -40.97 43.34
N PHE A 632 -15.28 -40.73 42.29
CA PHE A 632 -15.09 -39.64 41.33
C PHE A 632 -16.40 -38.87 41.05
N PRO A 633 -16.90 -38.08 42.03
CA PRO A 633 -18.17 -37.39 41.92
C PRO A 633 -18.16 -36.30 40.85
N LEU A 634 -19.20 -36.26 40.02
CA LEU A 634 -19.47 -35.13 39.13
C LEU A 634 -20.06 -33.95 39.94
N PRO A 635 -19.85 -32.69 39.53
CA PRO A 635 -20.46 -31.54 40.19
C PRO A 635 -21.99 -31.66 40.18
N GLY A 636 -22.60 -31.70 41.37
CA GLY A 636 -24.04 -31.90 41.55
C GLY A 636 -24.53 -33.35 41.47
N SER A 637 -23.62 -34.33 41.53
CA SER A 637 -24.01 -35.75 41.55
C SER A 637 -24.66 -36.17 42.87
N LYS A 638 -25.64 -37.08 42.79
CA LYS A 638 -26.35 -37.65 43.95
C LYS A 638 -26.34 -39.17 43.85
N ILE A 639 -25.94 -39.83 44.93
CA ILE A 639 -25.98 -41.28 45.07
C ILE A 639 -27.05 -41.62 46.08
N ILE A 640 -28.00 -42.47 45.70
CA ILE A 640 -29.08 -42.95 46.55
C ILE A 640 -28.76 -44.41 46.89
N GLY A 641 -28.75 -44.75 48.19
CA GLY A 641 -28.34 -46.05 48.72
C GLY A 641 -26.89 -46.12 49.20
N LYS A 642 -26.54 -47.23 49.89
CA LYS A 642 -25.18 -47.50 50.42
C LYS A 642 -24.59 -48.75 49.75
N PRO A 643 -23.73 -48.61 48.72
CA PRO A 643 -23.06 -49.76 48.09
C PRO A 643 -21.96 -50.32 49.00
N ALA A 644 -21.69 -51.62 48.88
CA ALA A 644 -20.55 -52.27 49.52
C ALA A 644 -19.22 -51.83 48.85
N PRO A 645 -18.10 -51.76 49.61
CA PRO A 645 -16.81 -51.46 49.03
C PRO A 645 -16.33 -52.59 48.10
N LEU A 646 -15.68 -52.22 46.99
CA LEU A 646 -15.09 -53.18 46.05
C LEU A 646 -13.91 -53.94 46.70
N PRO A 647 -13.79 -55.25 46.48
CA PRO A 647 -12.60 -56.01 46.86
C PRO A 647 -11.38 -55.56 46.04
N SER A 648 -10.21 -55.46 46.67
CA SER A 648 -8.96 -55.17 45.98
C SER A 648 -8.44 -56.41 45.26
N LEU A 649 -8.34 -56.37 43.93
CA LEU A 649 -7.74 -57.42 43.11
C LEU A 649 -6.29 -57.03 42.76
N GLU A 650 -5.37 -57.99 42.69
CA GLU A 650 -4.00 -57.73 42.25
C GLU A 650 -3.95 -57.52 40.73
N ASP A 651 -3.09 -56.61 40.27
CA ASP A 651 -3.02 -56.19 38.86
C ASP A 651 -2.67 -57.36 37.91
N GLU A 652 -1.92 -58.36 38.40
CA GLU A 652 -1.55 -59.55 37.63
C GLU A 652 -2.77 -60.40 37.24
N TRP A 653 -3.72 -60.58 38.17
CA TRP A 653 -4.93 -61.36 37.91
C TRP A 653 -5.86 -60.63 36.93
N VAL A 654 -5.96 -59.31 37.05
CA VAL A 654 -6.75 -58.48 36.14
C VAL A 654 -6.13 -58.49 34.73
N ALA A 655 -4.80 -58.46 34.62
CA ALA A 655 -4.11 -58.55 33.33
C ALA A 655 -4.30 -59.92 32.67
N LYS A 656 -4.19 -61.02 33.43
CA LYS A 656 -4.44 -62.39 32.94
C LYS A 656 -5.89 -62.57 32.48
N ALA A 657 -6.86 -62.15 33.29
CA ALA A 657 -8.28 -62.23 32.93
C ALA A 657 -8.61 -61.41 31.67
N ARG A 658 -8.01 -60.22 31.50
CA ARG A 658 -8.16 -59.43 30.26
C ARG A 658 -7.56 -60.13 29.04
N ALA A 659 -6.39 -60.73 29.18
CA ALA A 659 -5.75 -61.48 28.09
C ALA A 659 -6.57 -62.72 27.68
N GLU A 660 -7.14 -63.44 28.65
CA GLU A 660 -8.03 -64.58 28.41
C GLU A 660 -9.32 -64.13 27.70
N LEU A 661 -9.98 -63.07 28.19
CA LEU A 661 -11.16 -62.49 27.53
C LEU A 661 -10.85 -61.99 26.11
N ASP A 662 -9.70 -61.38 25.89
CA ASP A 662 -9.27 -60.93 24.57
C ASP A 662 -8.99 -62.10 23.62
N SER A 663 -8.64 -63.28 24.13
CA SER A 663 -8.44 -64.51 23.35
C SER A 663 -9.76 -65.25 23.04
N GLU A 664 -10.75 -65.20 23.94
CA GLU A 664 -12.03 -65.89 23.80
C GLU A 664 -13.11 -65.07 23.07
N CYS A 665 -13.03 -63.74 23.10
CA CYS A 665 -14.02 -62.88 22.46
C CYS A 665 -13.87 -62.86 20.93
N ASN A 666 -14.90 -63.30 20.19
CA ASN A 666 -14.96 -63.19 18.73
C ASN A 666 -14.71 -61.74 18.27
N GLU A 667 -13.70 -61.53 17.41
CA GLU A 667 -13.33 -60.21 16.88
C GLU A 667 -14.50 -59.52 16.17
N GLU A 668 -15.37 -60.29 15.50
CA GLU A 668 -16.56 -59.78 14.82
C GLU A 668 -17.58 -59.25 15.82
N GLY A 669 -17.76 -59.92 16.96
CA GLY A 669 -18.62 -59.47 18.05
C GLY A 669 -18.12 -58.18 18.71
N ARG A 670 -16.79 -58.06 18.89
CA ARG A 670 -16.16 -56.82 19.38
C ARG A 670 -16.35 -55.66 18.41
N ARG A 671 -16.20 -55.88 17.11
CA ARG A 671 -16.44 -54.86 16.07
C ARG A 671 -17.90 -54.47 15.98
N ALA A 672 -18.82 -55.43 16.06
CA ALA A 672 -20.26 -55.17 16.09
C ALA A 672 -20.67 -54.36 17.33
N PHE A 673 -20.13 -54.69 18.50
CA PHE A 673 -20.35 -53.92 19.72
C PHE A 673 -19.76 -52.51 19.62
N GLN A 674 -18.53 -52.35 19.13
CA GLN A 674 -17.93 -51.04 18.91
C GLN A 674 -18.74 -50.21 17.92
N TYR A 675 -19.16 -50.80 16.80
CA TYR A 675 -20.02 -50.13 15.82
C TYR A 675 -21.36 -49.71 16.43
N SER A 676 -21.99 -50.59 17.21
CA SER A 676 -23.23 -50.30 17.95
C SER A 676 -23.04 -49.17 18.96
N LEU A 677 -21.95 -49.18 19.74
CA LEU A 677 -21.61 -48.14 20.68
C LEU A 677 -21.38 -46.79 19.97
N ASP A 678 -20.60 -46.80 18.88
CA ASP A 678 -20.21 -45.61 18.12
C ASP A 678 -21.39 -45.03 17.34
N THR A 679 -22.34 -45.86 16.90
CA THR A 679 -23.60 -45.42 16.28
C THR A 679 -24.57 -44.86 17.31
N HIS A 680 -24.77 -45.51 18.47
CA HIS A 680 -25.57 -44.95 19.55
C HIS A 680 -24.98 -43.64 20.06
N TRP A 681 -23.65 -43.57 20.19
CA TRP A 681 -22.93 -42.35 20.58
C TRP A 681 -23.10 -41.24 19.56
N LYS A 682 -22.91 -41.55 18.27
CA LYS A 682 -23.19 -40.61 17.19
C LYS A 682 -24.64 -40.19 17.20
N HIS A 683 -25.62 -41.03 17.51
CA HIS A 683 -27.02 -40.60 17.60
C HIS A 683 -27.31 -39.72 18.82
N THR A 684 -26.62 -39.92 19.95
CA THR A 684 -26.73 -39.02 21.12
C THR A 684 -26.07 -37.67 20.90
N ASP A 685 -24.95 -37.62 20.16
CA ASP A 685 -24.28 -36.36 19.78
C ASP A 685 -24.85 -35.75 18.47
N ALA A 686 -25.45 -36.56 17.61
CA ALA A 686 -26.09 -36.20 16.35
C ALA A 686 -27.62 -36.15 16.44
N ALA A 687 -28.12 -35.56 17.53
CA ALA A 687 -29.26 -34.67 17.39
C ALA A 687 -28.91 -33.41 16.54
N SER A 688 -27.83 -33.43 15.73
CA SER A 688 -27.16 -32.31 15.07
C SER A 688 -27.81 -31.86 13.76
N ASP A 689 -28.81 -32.58 13.26
CA ASP A 689 -29.69 -32.05 12.23
C ASP A 689 -30.73 -31.15 12.90
N LEU A 690 -30.73 -29.86 12.54
CA LEU A 690 -31.82 -28.96 12.93
C LEU A 690 -33.14 -29.58 12.48
N PRO A 691 -34.05 -29.93 13.41
CA PRO A 691 -35.35 -30.45 13.01
C PRO A 691 -36.06 -29.38 12.18
N LEU A 692 -36.66 -29.78 11.06
CA LEU A 692 -37.40 -28.88 10.18
C LEU A 692 -38.53 -28.15 10.93
N ALA A 693 -38.98 -28.71 12.06
CA ALA A 693 -39.83 -28.08 13.04
C ALA A 693 -39.45 -28.56 14.45
N ASN A 694 -39.08 -27.64 15.34
CA ASN A 694 -38.95 -27.91 16.76
C ASN A 694 -40.28 -27.62 17.46
N PRO A 695 -40.75 -28.47 18.38
CA PRO A 695 -41.89 -28.14 19.21
C PRO A 695 -41.55 -26.93 20.10
N ASP A 696 -42.56 -26.10 20.40
CA ASP A 696 -42.44 -24.80 21.10
C ASP A 696 -41.81 -24.90 22.50
N ASN A 697 -41.60 -26.11 23.04
CA ASN A 697 -41.16 -26.37 24.40
C ASN A 697 -39.70 -26.87 24.52
N THR A 698 -38.89 -26.71 23.48
CA THR A 698 -37.47 -27.10 23.47
C THR A 698 -36.60 -26.12 24.27
N ALA A 699 -35.69 -26.66 25.08
CA ALA A 699 -34.89 -25.84 25.99
C ALA A 699 -33.84 -25.01 25.23
N VAL A 700 -33.59 -23.77 25.66
CA VAL A 700 -32.62 -22.85 25.02
C VAL A 700 -31.21 -23.44 24.92
N GLU A 701 -30.84 -24.31 25.86
CA GLU A 701 -29.53 -24.99 25.87
C GLU A 701 -29.38 -25.99 24.72
N GLU A 702 -30.46 -26.68 24.36
CA GLU A 702 -30.49 -27.62 23.24
C GLU A 702 -30.28 -26.86 21.93
N TYR A 703 -30.98 -25.74 21.73
CA TYR A 703 -30.78 -24.85 20.58
C TYR A 703 -29.33 -24.38 20.42
N ARG A 704 -28.68 -24.00 21.53
CA ARG A 704 -27.28 -23.55 21.50
C ARG A 704 -26.35 -24.66 21.02
N ARG A 705 -26.54 -25.90 21.51
CA ARG A 705 -25.73 -27.05 21.09
C ARG A 705 -25.88 -27.34 19.60
N LEU A 706 -27.13 -27.39 19.12
CA LEU A 706 -27.43 -27.63 17.70
C LEU A 706 -26.80 -26.55 16.81
N PHE A 707 -26.96 -25.29 17.20
CA PHE A 707 -26.38 -24.15 16.49
C PHE A 707 -24.85 -24.24 16.44
N THR A 708 -24.19 -24.56 17.56
CA THR A 708 -22.73 -24.66 17.59
C THR A 708 -22.20 -25.79 16.69
N SER A 709 -22.90 -26.94 16.66
CA SER A 709 -22.55 -28.08 15.82
C SER A 709 -22.70 -27.73 14.33
N ALA A 710 -23.85 -27.17 13.96
CA ALA A 710 -24.11 -26.73 12.58
C ALA A 710 -23.11 -25.67 12.11
N ASN A 711 -22.76 -24.71 12.97
CA ASN A 711 -21.75 -23.69 12.65
C ASN A 711 -20.35 -24.31 12.49
N GLY A 712 -20.00 -25.32 13.29
CA GLY A 712 -18.75 -26.07 13.14
C GLY A 712 -18.66 -26.80 11.81
N GLN A 713 -19.73 -27.48 11.40
CA GLN A 713 -19.83 -28.16 10.10
C GLN A 713 -19.78 -27.16 8.93
N LEU A 714 -20.47 -26.03 9.06
CA LEU A 714 -20.43 -24.95 8.08
C LEU A 714 -19.01 -24.39 7.92
N LEU A 715 -18.28 -24.20 9.02
CA LEU A 715 -16.91 -23.73 8.97
C LEU A 715 -15.99 -24.76 8.29
N ALA A 716 -16.14 -26.04 8.62
CA ALA A 716 -15.35 -27.11 8.01
C ALA A 716 -15.60 -27.24 6.50
N THR A 717 -16.87 -27.22 6.08
CA THR A 717 -17.25 -27.26 4.66
C THR A 717 -16.79 -26.01 3.91
N ALA A 718 -16.90 -24.82 4.53
CA ALA A 718 -16.37 -23.58 3.95
C ALA A 718 -14.85 -23.61 3.79
N GLN A 719 -14.12 -24.16 4.77
CA GLN A 719 -12.66 -24.33 4.66
C GLN A 719 -12.27 -25.32 3.57
N ALA A 720 -12.99 -26.44 3.44
CA ALA A 720 -12.79 -27.40 2.35
C ALA A 720 -13.10 -26.76 0.99
N GLY A 721 -14.20 -26.02 0.87
CA GLY A 721 -14.57 -25.24 -0.32
C GLY A 721 -13.48 -24.25 -0.70
N ASN A 722 -12.97 -23.47 0.25
CA ASN A 722 -11.88 -22.51 0.02
C ASN A 722 -10.59 -23.17 -0.46
N LYS A 723 -10.27 -24.39 0.01
CA LYS A 723 -9.10 -25.15 -0.46
C LYS A 723 -9.32 -25.60 -1.91
N LEU A 724 -10.49 -26.17 -2.21
CA LEU A 724 -10.86 -26.58 -3.57
C LEU A 724 -10.89 -25.40 -4.54
N GLU A 725 -11.43 -24.25 -4.15
CA GLU A 725 -11.43 -23.04 -4.97
C GLU A 725 -10.02 -22.54 -5.28
N LYS A 726 -9.09 -22.60 -4.31
CA LYS A 726 -7.69 -22.23 -4.54
C LYS A 726 -7.00 -23.20 -5.50
N GLU A 727 -7.28 -24.49 -5.40
CA GLU A 727 -6.76 -25.50 -6.32
C GLU A 727 -7.34 -25.33 -7.73
N LEU A 728 -8.66 -25.16 -7.83
CA LEU A 728 -9.35 -24.86 -9.09
C LEU A 728 -8.84 -23.56 -9.72
N SER A 729 -8.60 -22.52 -8.92
CA SER A 729 -8.04 -21.26 -9.42
C SER A 729 -6.63 -21.42 -9.97
N LYS A 730 -5.78 -22.24 -9.32
CA LYS A 730 -4.43 -22.56 -9.84
C LYS A 730 -4.50 -23.32 -11.16
N LEU A 731 -5.38 -24.32 -11.27
CA LEU A 731 -5.49 -25.17 -12.46
C LEU A 731 -6.24 -24.48 -13.61
N GLN A 732 -7.38 -23.87 -13.32
CA GLN A 732 -8.30 -23.29 -14.31
C GLN A 732 -8.10 -21.80 -14.55
N GLY A 733 -7.42 -21.07 -13.67
CA GLY A 733 -7.23 -19.63 -13.81
C GLY A 733 -6.55 -19.24 -15.12
N GLY A 734 -5.52 -19.99 -15.53
CA GLY A 734 -4.86 -19.81 -16.82
C GLY A 734 -5.79 -20.11 -18.02
N TYR A 735 -6.59 -21.17 -17.92
CA TYR A 735 -7.56 -21.53 -18.96
C TYR A 735 -8.69 -20.50 -19.08
N LEU A 736 -9.18 -19.96 -17.97
CA LEU A 736 -10.17 -18.89 -17.96
C LEU A 736 -9.61 -17.60 -18.57
N ALA A 737 -8.37 -17.24 -18.25
CA ALA A 737 -7.70 -16.09 -18.86
C ALA A 737 -7.53 -16.27 -20.38
N ARG A 738 -7.12 -17.47 -20.82
CA ARG A 738 -7.01 -17.81 -22.25
C ARG A 738 -8.37 -17.75 -22.95
N SER A 739 -9.41 -18.34 -22.34
CA SER A 739 -10.78 -18.32 -22.86
C SER A 739 -11.30 -16.89 -23.01
N LYS A 740 -11.12 -16.05 -21.98
CA LYS A 740 -11.49 -14.63 -22.02
C LYS A 740 -10.74 -13.85 -23.11
N GLY A 741 -9.45 -14.12 -23.27
CA GLY A 741 -8.63 -13.53 -24.33
C GLY A 741 -9.08 -13.95 -25.73
N LEU A 742 -9.41 -15.22 -25.92
CA LEU A 742 -9.94 -15.74 -27.19
C LEU A 742 -11.31 -15.14 -27.51
N ARG A 743 -12.21 -15.07 -26.53
CA ARG A 743 -13.53 -14.45 -26.70
C ARG A 743 -13.40 -12.99 -27.16
N LYS A 744 -12.53 -12.21 -26.51
CA LYS A 744 -12.26 -10.82 -26.90
C LYS A 744 -11.74 -10.71 -28.34
N LYS A 745 -10.83 -11.60 -28.74
CA LYS A 745 -10.32 -11.64 -30.12
C LYS A 745 -11.41 -11.98 -31.12
N ILE A 746 -12.31 -12.91 -30.78
CA ILE A 746 -13.44 -13.27 -31.65
C ILE A 746 -14.37 -12.07 -31.81
N ASP A 747 -14.72 -11.37 -30.72
CA ASP A 747 -15.58 -10.19 -30.75
C ASP A 747 -14.94 -9.05 -31.59
N GLU A 748 -13.63 -8.81 -31.43
CA GLU A 748 -12.88 -7.81 -32.22
C GLU A 748 -12.89 -8.17 -33.72
N ARG A 749 -12.62 -9.43 -34.06
CA ARG A 749 -12.65 -9.88 -35.47
C ARG A 749 -14.05 -9.80 -36.06
N PHE A 750 -15.08 -10.08 -35.28
CA PHE A 750 -16.45 -9.97 -35.74
C PHE A 750 -16.81 -8.51 -36.09
N SER A 751 -16.46 -7.56 -35.21
CA SER A 751 -16.64 -6.13 -35.48
C SER A 751 -15.84 -5.67 -36.72
N GLU A 752 -14.59 -6.14 -36.88
CA GLU A 752 -13.80 -5.85 -38.09
C GLU A 752 -14.45 -6.38 -39.38
N ILE A 753 -15.12 -7.52 -39.31
CA ILE A 753 -15.83 -8.10 -40.45
C ILE A 753 -17.05 -7.26 -40.81
N GLU A 754 -17.82 -6.80 -39.82
CA GLU A 754 -18.97 -5.90 -40.04
C GLU A 754 -18.53 -4.58 -40.67
N ASP A 755 -17.51 -3.92 -40.11
CA ASP A 755 -16.97 -2.68 -40.67
C ASP A 755 -16.49 -2.85 -42.12
N ARG A 756 -15.86 -3.99 -42.44
CA ARG A 756 -15.41 -4.28 -43.81
C ARG A 756 -16.57 -4.55 -44.75
N ARG A 757 -17.64 -5.19 -44.27
CA ARG A 757 -18.86 -5.42 -45.05
C ARG A 757 -19.55 -4.11 -45.40
N ASP A 758 -19.65 -3.21 -44.42
CA ASP A 758 -20.25 -1.89 -44.62
C ASP A 758 -19.42 -1.04 -45.60
N LYS A 759 -18.08 -1.07 -45.46
CA LYS A 759 -17.16 -0.42 -46.42
C LYS A 759 -17.27 -1.01 -47.82
N LEU A 760 -17.37 -2.33 -47.95
CA LEU A 760 -17.57 -2.97 -49.26
C LEU A 760 -18.87 -2.49 -49.89
N SER A 761 -19.97 -2.49 -49.12
CA SER A 761 -21.26 -2.02 -49.60
C SER A 761 -21.23 -0.55 -50.01
N SER A 762 -20.55 0.31 -49.24
CA SER A 762 -20.44 1.73 -49.57
C SER A 762 -19.56 1.97 -50.79
N PHE A 763 -18.47 1.23 -50.95
CA PHE A 763 -17.63 1.32 -52.15
C PHE A 763 -18.34 0.79 -53.41
N GLN A 764 -19.16 -0.24 -53.29
CA GLN A 764 -20.00 -0.71 -54.40
C GLN A 764 -21.01 0.37 -54.82
N ALA A 765 -21.69 1.00 -53.86
CA ALA A 765 -22.61 2.10 -54.14
C ALA A 765 -21.87 3.31 -54.75
N LEU A 766 -20.70 3.65 -54.20
CA LEU A 766 -19.86 4.73 -54.71
C LEU A 766 -19.38 4.45 -56.12
N GLN A 767 -18.94 3.22 -56.43
CA GLN A 767 -18.54 2.81 -57.76
C GLN A 767 -19.66 3.00 -58.79
N ILE A 768 -20.89 2.59 -58.45
CA ILE A 768 -22.05 2.79 -59.32
C ILE A 768 -22.31 4.29 -59.54
N SER A 769 -22.24 5.09 -58.47
CA SER A 769 -22.46 6.54 -58.55
C SER A 769 -21.39 7.26 -59.37
N GLU A 770 -20.12 6.85 -59.24
CA GLU A 770 -18.99 7.41 -60.00
C GLU A 770 -19.09 7.03 -61.47
N GLN A 771 -19.47 5.80 -61.80
CA GLN A 771 -19.73 5.38 -63.18
C GLN A 771 -20.84 6.23 -63.83
N ALA A 772 -21.93 6.48 -63.11
CA ALA A 772 -22.99 7.35 -63.57
C ALA A 772 -22.51 8.81 -63.74
N ALA A 773 -21.79 9.35 -62.75
CA ALA A 773 -21.26 10.71 -62.79
C ALA A 773 -20.27 10.93 -63.94
N LEU A 774 -19.40 9.96 -64.21
CA LEU A 774 -18.47 9.99 -65.33
C LEU A 774 -19.20 10.08 -66.67
N SER A 775 -20.25 9.27 -66.87
CA SER A 775 -21.04 9.30 -68.11
C SER A 775 -21.70 10.66 -68.34
N ALA A 776 -22.38 11.22 -67.33
CA ALA A 776 -23.03 12.52 -67.41
C ALA A 776 -22.01 13.65 -67.64
N ARG A 777 -20.82 13.58 -67.02
CA ARG A 777 -19.76 14.57 -67.21
C ARG A 777 -19.23 14.55 -68.64
N LEU A 778 -19.03 13.37 -69.22
CA LEU A 778 -18.58 13.22 -70.61
C LEU A 778 -19.64 13.72 -71.60
N GLU A 779 -20.92 13.42 -71.37
CA GLU A 779 -22.01 13.92 -72.21
C GLU A 779 -22.11 15.44 -72.16
N ARG A 780 -22.01 16.04 -70.98
CA ARG A 780 -21.99 17.50 -70.84
C ARG A 780 -20.82 18.12 -71.61
N LEU A 781 -19.61 17.57 -71.45
CA LEU A 781 -18.43 18.07 -72.16
C LEU A 781 -18.55 17.90 -73.67
N ARG A 782 -19.15 16.80 -74.15
CA ARG A 782 -19.46 16.61 -75.58
C ARG A 782 -20.44 17.65 -76.09
N GLY A 783 -21.54 17.90 -75.37
CA GLY A 783 -22.53 18.90 -75.75
C GLY A 783 -21.97 20.34 -75.73
N ASP A 784 -21.12 20.66 -74.74
CA ASP A 784 -20.42 21.94 -74.69
C ASP A 784 -19.44 22.08 -75.88
N ALA A 785 -18.68 21.02 -76.21
CA ALA A 785 -17.79 21.00 -77.37
C ALA A 785 -18.55 21.16 -78.70
N GLU A 786 -19.68 20.45 -78.88
CA GLU A 786 -20.53 20.58 -80.07
C GLU A 786 -21.07 22.00 -80.24
N ARG A 787 -21.46 22.67 -79.14
CA ARG A 787 -21.90 24.06 -79.17
C ARG A 787 -20.79 25.00 -79.61
N VAL A 788 -19.58 24.80 -79.09
CA VAL A 788 -18.39 25.58 -79.49
C VAL A 788 -18.08 25.36 -80.97
N MET A 789 -18.05 24.11 -81.44
CA MET A 789 -17.80 23.78 -82.84
C MET A 789 -18.86 24.39 -83.78
N ARG A 790 -20.14 24.37 -83.40
CA ARG A 790 -21.21 24.99 -84.19
C ARG A 790 -21.00 26.49 -84.34
N ARG A 791 -20.70 27.18 -83.23
CA ARG A 791 -20.44 28.61 -83.23
C ARG A 791 -19.20 28.95 -84.05
N GLU A 792 -18.14 28.16 -83.94
CA GLU A 792 -16.95 28.31 -84.78
C GLU A 792 -17.31 28.20 -86.26
N ARG A 793 -18.12 27.22 -86.64
CA ARG A 793 -18.57 27.03 -88.02
C ARG A 793 -19.42 28.20 -88.53
N GLU A 794 -20.40 28.67 -87.75
CA GLU A 794 -21.23 29.84 -88.09
C GLU A 794 -20.35 31.07 -88.35
N MET A 795 -19.39 31.35 -87.45
CA MET A 795 -18.45 32.47 -87.62
C MET A 795 -17.55 32.32 -88.85
N GLN A 796 -17.16 31.09 -89.21
CA GLN A 796 -16.41 30.82 -90.45
C GLN A 796 -17.26 31.03 -91.71
N GLU A 797 -18.55 30.67 -91.67
CA GLU A 797 -19.51 30.89 -92.75
C GLU A 797 -19.80 32.39 -92.94
N ASP A 798 -20.01 33.15 -91.86
CA ASP A 798 -20.17 34.60 -91.90
C ASP A 798 -18.92 35.29 -92.48
N TYR A 799 -17.72 34.83 -92.09
CA TYR A 799 -16.47 35.33 -92.65
C TYR A 799 -16.36 35.05 -94.16
N ARG A 800 -16.80 33.86 -94.61
CA ARG A 800 -16.84 33.54 -96.05
C ARG A 800 -17.84 34.43 -96.78
N ALA A 801 -19.04 34.62 -96.26
CA ALA A 801 -20.05 35.48 -96.88
C ALA A 801 -19.58 36.93 -96.98
N ALA A 802 -19.01 37.49 -95.91
CA ALA A 802 -18.44 38.84 -95.93
C ALA A 802 -17.27 38.97 -96.92
N LYS A 803 -16.46 37.92 -97.07
CA LYS A 803 -15.40 37.86 -98.08
C LYS A 803 -15.98 37.84 -99.50
N ASP A 804 -17.04 37.06 -99.74
CA ASP A 804 -17.69 36.95 -101.03
C ASP A 804 -18.37 38.29 -101.42
N GLU A 805 -19.06 38.95 -100.48
CA GLU A 805 -19.60 40.31 -100.68
C GLU A 805 -18.50 41.32 -101.01
N TRP A 806 -17.38 41.27 -100.28
CA TRP A 806 -16.24 42.14 -100.54
C TRP A 806 -15.66 41.91 -101.93
N THR A 807 -15.57 40.66 -102.39
CA THR A 807 -15.13 40.36 -103.77
C THR A 807 -16.11 40.87 -104.82
N LEU A 808 -17.42 40.78 -104.56
CA LEU A 808 -18.48 41.24 -105.46
C LEU A 808 -18.53 42.77 -105.58
N LEU A 809 -18.12 43.51 -104.54
CA LEU A 809 -17.95 44.97 -104.58
C LEU A 809 -16.69 45.42 -105.32
N LEU A 810 -15.74 44.50 -105.53
CA LEU A 810 -14.46 44.75 -106.21
C LEU A 810 -14.53 44.47 -107.72
N GLU A 811 -15.48 43.65 -108.16
CA GLU A 811 -15.90 43.46 -109.55
C GLU A 811 -16.86 44.56 -110.00
#